data_AF-J0CZE6-F1
#
_entry.id   AF-J0CZE6-F1
#
_cell.length_a   1.000
_cell.length_b   1.000
_cell.length_c   1.000
_cell.angle_alpha   90.00
_cell.angle_beta   90.00
_cell.angle_gamma   90.00
#
_symmetry.space_group_name_H-M   'P 1'
#
loop_
_entity.id
_entity.type
_entity.pdbx_description
1 polymer ?
#
loop_
_entity_poly.entity_id
_entity_poly.type
_entity_poly.pdbx_seq_one_letter_code
_entity_poly.pdbx_strand_id
1 'polypeptide(L)'
;KLHVDHAAGVTGELVETGEAKFRPNDEDADDSPYADVRTEDGTVHRLWGVSLPKALEEAGISAGDTVTLRKDGVERVKVQIAVVDEETGQKRYEEREVDRNVWTARQIETAEARQHRLERESHRPDMFKQLVERLSRSGAKTTTLDFESGAGYRAQAQDFARRRGIDHLSLAAVEMEESLSRRFAWIAAKREQVERLWERASVALGFAIERERRVAYNEERSERMVEATSSEARYLIPPASSFVRTVEEDARLAQRSSPAWTEREAILQPLLEKIYRDPDAALAALNALASDAAIEPRKLADDLAAAPDRLGRLRGSELIVDGRAAREERSAAMSAVDELRPLARAHATEFRRNAERFELREQTRRSYMALSIPALSEHAMARLMEIEAVRSQGGDDAYKSAFALAAEDRSVVQEIKAVSEALTTRFGWSAFTSKADAVAGRNVAERMPDDLAAAQREKLTNLFEAVKRFAAEQHLAERQDRSKIVAAASAVPMEPEAGPGKKPAKENVTVLPMLAAVTEFKTPVDEEARSRVLAAPLYHQQRAALANTARTIWRDPAGAVSMIEELILKGFAADRIAAAVSNDPAAYGALRGSDRLMDKMLASGRERKEAAQAVPEAAVRLRTLGSSYVNLLDAERRSITAERQRMAVAIPGLSRGAEEALAQRVAQRKNGRKLNIPAAPLDANIRREFTDVSKALDQRFGRNALIRGDKELINHVSPAQRGAFAAMQERLKVLQQTVRHESSEEIIAERRQRAVSRGRGIRM
;
A
#
# COMPACT_ATOMS: atom_id res chain seq x y z
N LYS A 1 26.49 -24.38 10.55
CA LYS A 1 27.64 -24.24 9.65
C LYS A 1 27.19 -24.67 8.27
N LEU A 2 27.14 -23.76 7.30
CA LEU A 2 26.85 -24.07 5.90
C LEU A 2 27.94 -25.02 5.40
N HIS A 3 27.56 -26.15 4.80
CA HIS A 3 28.52 -27.09 4.24
C HIS A 3 29.02 -26.50 2.93
N VAL A 4 30.30 -26.11 2.88
CA VAL A 4 30.90 -25.54 1.67
C VAL A 4 31.06 -26.67 0.65
N ASP A 5 30.51 -26.47 -0.54
CA ASP A 5 30.71 -27.44 -1.63
C ASP A 5 32.14 -27.31 -2.16
N HIS A 6 33.03 -28.15 -1.63
CA HIS A 6 34.44 -28.19 -2.02
C HIS A 6 34.65 -28.61 -3.49
N ALA A 7 33.64 -29.19 -4.16
CA ALA A 7 33.71 -29.56 -5.57
C ALA A 7 33.42 -28.36 -6.50
N ALA A 8 32.65 -27.36 -6.05
CA ALA A 8 32.38 -26.14 -6.82
C ALA A 8 33.57 -25.17 -6.85
N GLY A 9 34.49 -25.28 -5.88
CA GLY A 9 35.68 -24.45 -5.73
C GLY A 9 35.43 -23.26 -4.80
N VAL A 10 36.32 -23.05 -3.84
CA VAL A 10 36.27 -21.94 -2.89
C VAL A 10 37.19 -20.84 -3.39
N THR A 11 36.62 -19.65 -3.65
CA THR A 11 37.36 -18.51 -4.17
C THR A 11 37.48 -17.41 -3.11
N GLY A 12 38.68 -16.92 -2.86
CA GLY A 12 38.91 -15.86 -1.87
C GLY A 12 40.39 -15.55 -1.65
N GLU A 13 40.67 -14.65 -0.72
CA GLU A 13 42.03 -14.28 -0.32
C GLU A 13 42.66 -15.44 0.48
N LEU A 14 43.85 -15.89 0.07
CA LEU A 14 44.62 -16.87 0.84
C LEU A 14 45.22 -16.18 2.07
N VAL A 15 44.71 -16.49 3.26
CA VAL A 15 45.11 -15.81 4.50
C VAL A 15 46.31 -16.49 5.14
N GLU A 16 46.25 -17.80 5.27
CA GLU A 16 47.26 -18.58 5.99
C GLU A 16 47.31 -20.02 5.46
N THR A 17 48.50 -20.62 5.53
CA THR A 17 48.73 -22.04 5.24
C THR A 17 49.61 -22.62 6.35
N GLY A 18 49.31 -23.83 6.81
CA GLY A 18 50.08 -24.49 7.86
C GLY A 18 49.75 -25.97 8.02
N GLU A 19 50.34 -26.61 9.02
CA GLU A 19 50.07 -28.00 9.40
C GLU A 19 49.43 -28.04 10.78
N ALA A 20 48.33 -28.78 10.91
CA ALA A 20 47.64 -28.93 12.20
C ALA A 20 46.88 -30.26 12.26
N LYS A 21 46.59 -30.74 13.47
CA LYS A 21 45.76 -31.92 13.67
C LYS A 21 44.33 -31.69 13.17
N PHE A 22 43.89 -32.50 12.20
CA PHE A 22 42.52 -32.43 11.65
C PHE A 22 41.45 -32.75 12.70
N ARG A 23 41.79 -33.58 13.70
CA ARG A 23 40.96 -33.90 14.87
C ARG A 23 41.72 -33.58 16.15
N PRO A 24 41.31 -32.56 16.94
CA PRO A 24 42.03 -32.17 18.15
C PRO A 24 42.05 -33.22 19.27
N ASN A 25 41.13 -34.19 19.26
CA ASN A 25 40.95 -35.20 20.33
C ASN A 25 41.57 -36.57 20.01
N ASP A 26 42.36 -36.68 18.94
CA ASP A 26 42.99 -37.92 18.49
C ASP A 26 44.51 -37.77 18.67
N GLU A 27 45.07 -38.35 19.74
CA GLU A 27 46.49 -38.17 20.09
C GLU A 27 47.42 -38.83 19.05
N ASP A 28 46.95 -39.90 18.41
CA ASP A 28 47.67 -40.70 17.41
C ASP A 28 47.49 -40.20 15.95
N ALA A 29 46.78 -39.08 15.73
CA ALA A 29 46.57 -38.53 14.39
C ALA A 29 47.73 -37.63 13.93
N ASP A 30 48.26 -37.90 12.73
CA ASP A 30 49.29 -37.09 12.07
C ASP A 30 48.80 -35.67 11.73
N ASP A 31 49.72 -34.70 11.74
CA ASP A 31 49.44 -33.32 11.32
C ASP A 31 49.08 -33.27 9.83
N SER A 32 47.99 -32.55 9.51
CA SER A 32 47.46 -32.42 8.15
C SER A 32 47.62 -30.99 7.64
N PRO A 33 48.08 -30.78 6.39
CA PRO A 33 48.16 -29.45 5.80
C PRO A 33 46.78 -28.81 5.63
N TYR A 34 46.70 -27.51 5.91
CA TYR A 34 45.50 -26.69 5.72
C TYR A 34 45.81 -25.36 5.03
N ALA A 35 44.77 -24.80 4.40
CA ALA A 35 44.76 -23.46 3.82
C ALA A 35 43.49 -22.71 4.25
N ASP A 36 43.65 -21.53 4.82
CA ASP A 36 42.57 -20.64 5.22
C ASP A 36 42.30 -19.64 4.11
N VAL A 37 41.10 -19.71 3.50
CA VAL A 37 40.66 -18.82 2.42
C VAL A 37 39.55 -17.91 2.91
N ARG A 38 39.74 -16.59 2.81
CA ARG A 38 38.74 -15.58 3.14
C ARG A 38 37.93 -15.20 1.89
N THR A 39 36.67 -15.60 1.85
CA THR A 39 35.72 -15.20 0.79
C THR A 39 35.40 -13.70 0.86
N GLU A 40 34.87 -13.12 -0.23
CA GLU A 40 34.51 -11.69 -0.31
C GLU A 40 33.49 -11.26 0.75
N ASP A 41 32.70 -12.21 1.26
CA ASP A 41 31.74 -12.02 2.36
C ASP A 41 32.42 -11.89 3.75
N GLY A 42 33.75 -11.98 3.82
CA GLY A 42 34.55 -11.87 5.05
C GLY A 42 34.62 -13.15 5.89
N THR A 43 34.08 -14.26 5.39
CA THR A 43 34.11 -15.56 6.08
C THR A 43 35.42 -16.28 5.78
N VAL A 44 36.07 -16.86 6.80
CA VAL A 44 37.29 -17.67 6.61
C VAL A 44 36.91 -19.15 6.54
N HIS A 45 37.27 -19.79 5.44
CA HIS A 45 37.08 -21.21 5.19
C HIS A 45 38.42 -21.96 5.31
N ARG A 46 38.54 -22.82 6.32
CA ARG A 46 39.69 -23.72 6.49
C ARG A 46 39.51 -24.97 5.63
N LEU A 47 40.38 -25.15 4.65
CA LEU A 47 40.41 -26.30 3.75
C LEU A 47 41.57 -27.22 4.14
N TRP A 48 41.34 -28.54 4.06
CA TRP A 48 42.32 -29.55 4.48
C TRP A 48 42.66 -30.50 3.34
N GLY A 49 43.94 -30.83 3.20
CA GLY A 49 44.39 -31.80 2.21
C GLY A 49 45.89 -31.81 2.00
N VAL A 50 46.46 -33.03 1.95
CA VAL A 50 47.89 -33.27 1.77
C VAL A 50 48.42 -32.77 0.42
N SER A 51 47.55 -32.64 -0.59
CA SER A 51 47.91 -32.10 -1.91
C SER A 51 47.83 -30.56 -2.00
N LEU A 52 47.33 -29.86 -0.97
CA LEU A 52 47.19 -28.40 -0.96
C LEU A 52 48.54 -27.66 -1.08
N PRO A 53 49.60 -28.02 -0.31
CA PRO A 53 50.88 -27.31 -0.42
C PRO A 53 51.47 -27.40 -1.83
N LYS A 54 51.44 -28.60 -2.42
CA LYS A 54 51.92 -28.83 -3.79
C LYS A 54 51.10 -28.08 -4.84
N ALA A 55 49.77 -28.05 -4.69
CA ALA A 55 48.89 -27.32 -5.60
C ALA A 55 49.10 -25.80 -5.55
N LEU A 56 49.39 -25.24 -4.37
CA LEU A 56 49.69 -23.81 -4.19
C LEU A 56 51.06 -23.45 -4.79
N GLU A 57 52.06 -24.31 -4.59
CA GLU A 57 53.42 -24.13 -5.14
C GLU A 57 53.42 -24.22 -6.67
N GLU A 58 52.76 -25.24 -7.26
CA GLU A 58 52.62 -25.38 -8.71
C GLU A 58 51.88 -24.20 -9.37
N ALA A 59 50.96 -23.56 -8.63
CA ALA A 59 50.20 -22.40 -9.09
C ALA A 59 50.89 -21.05 -8.80
N GLY A 60 52.06 -21.05 -8.14
CA GLY A 60 52.81 -19.82 -7.81
C GLY A 60 52.08 -18.87 -6.86
N ILE A 61 51.23 -19.39 -5.99
CA ILE A 61 50.34 -18.61 -5.13
C ILE A 61 51.04 -18.22 -3.82
N SER A 62 50.94 -16.95 -3.42
CA SER A 62 51.43 -16.45 -2.14
C SER A 62 50.29 -16.02 -1.20
N ALA A 63 50.57 -15.91 0.10
CA ALA A 63 49.61 -15.38 1.06
C ALA A 63 49.23 -13.93 0.69
N GLY A 64 47.92 -13.65 0.66
CA GLY A 64 47.34 -12.36 0.23
C GLY A 64 46.79 -12.36 -1.20
N ASP A 65 47.08 -13.38 -2.01
CA ASP A 65 46.54 -13.49 -3.36
C ASP A 65 45.07 -13.95 -3.35
N THR A 66 44.32 -13.58 -4.40
CA THR A 66 42.96 -14.11 -4.61
C THR A 66 43.04 -15.41 -5.38
N VAL A 67 42.59 -16.49 -4.76
CA VAL A 67 42.79 -17.88 -5.21
C VAL A 67 41.47 -18.63 -5.29
N THR A 68 41.36 -19.56 -6.23
CA THR A 68 40.30 -20.57 -6.24
C THR A 68 40.91 -21.93 -5.93
N LEU A 69 40.45 -22.56 -4.84
CA LEU A 69 40.82 -23.91 -4.45
C LEU A 69 39.65 -24.87 -4.70
N ARG A 70 39.85 -25.85 -5.61
CA ARG A 70 38.82 -26.83 -5.98
C ARG A 70 39.29 -28.25 -5.68
N LYS A 71 38.38 -29.06 -5.12
CA LYS A 71 38.62 -30.49 -4.90
C LYS A 71 38.28 -31.26 -6.18
N ASP A 72 39.30 -31.71 -6.90
CA ASP A 72 39.15 -32.33 -8.23
C ASP A 72 39.00 -33.86 -8.18
N GLY A 73 39.16 -34.49 -7.01
CA GLY A 73 38.89 -35.92 -6.84
C GLY A 73 39.39 -36.51 -5.52
N VAL A 74 39.24 -37.84 -5.40
CA VAL A 74 39.76 -38.66 -4.30
C VAL A 74 40.63 -39.77 -4.90
N GLU A 75 41.89 -39.86 -4.50
CA GLU A 75 42.86 -40.88 -4.90
C GLU A 75 43.04 -41.90 -3.77
N ARG A 76 42.85 -43.19 -4.06
CA ARG A 76 42.98 -44.27 -3.06
C ARG A 76 44.44 -44.65 -2.89
N VAL A 77 44.99 -44.47 -1.69
CA VAL A 77 46.37 -44.86 -1.39
C VAL A 77 46.41 -45.79 -0.19
N LYS A 78 47.19 -46.87 -0.31
CA LYS A 78 47.45 -47.82 0.78
C LYS A 78 48.46 -47.20 1.75
N VAL A 79 48.06 -47.04 3.01
CA VAL A 79 48.92 -46.54 4.09
C VAL A 79 49.14 -47.68 5.08
N GLN A 80 50.39 -47.92 5.47
CA GLN A 80 50.74 -48.89 6.50
C GLN A 80 50.51 -48.28 7.88
N ILE A 81 49.52 -48.77 8.61
CA ILE A 81 49.22 -48.33 9.98
C ILE A 81 49.84 -49.34 10.95
N ALA A 82 50.63 -48.89 11.91
CA ALA A 82 51.19 -49.74 12.96
C ALA A 82 50.11 -50.06 14.00
N VAL A 83 49.53 -51.25 13.94
CA VAL A 83 48.62 -51.78 14.95
C VAL A 83 49.46 -52.49 16.01
N VAL A 84 49.34 -52.07 17.27
CA VAL A 84 50.03 -52.70 18.40
C VAL A 84 49.15 -53.83 18.94
N ASP A 85 49.69 -55.04 19.03
CA ASP A 85 48.99 -56.21 19.56
C ASP A 85 49.01 -56.16 21.12
N GLU A 86 47.84 -56.08 21.77
CA GLU A 86 47.71 -55.78 23.21
C GLU A 86 48.29 -56.85 24.14
N GLU A 87 48.52 -58.08 23.67
CA GLU A 87 49.10 -59.16 24.50
C GLU A 87 50.61 -59.36 24.30
N THR A 88 51.23 -58.80 23.24
CA THR A 88 52.66 -59.02 22.94
C THR A 88 53.47 -57.74 22.70
N GLY A 89 52.84 -56.57 22.60
CA GLY A 89 53.50 -55.27 22.46
C GLY A 89 54.31 -55.09 21.17
N GLN A 90 54.19 -56.00 20.20
CA GLN A 90 54.88 -55.91 18.91
C GLN A 90 54.02 -55.12 17.90
N LYS A 91 54.67 -54.18 17.18
CA LYS A 91 54.04 -53.34 16.15
C LYS A 91 53.83 -54.17 14.88
N ARG A 92 52.58 -54.39 14.48
CA ARG A 92 52.22 -55.02 13.22
C ARG A 92 51.74 -53.95 12.24
N TYR A 93 52.39 -53.84 11.09
CA TYR A 93 51.99 -52.88 10.06
C TYR A 93 50.89 -53.49 9.18
N GLU A 94 49.68 -52.93 9.23
CA GLU A 94 48.57 -53.30 8.36
C GLU A 94 48.39 -52.27 7.24
N GLU A 95 48.36 -52.73 5.98
CA GLU A 95 48.04 -51.88 4.85
C GLU A 95 46.53 -51.59 4.81
N ARG A 96 46.15 -50.33 5.05
CA ARG A 96 44.77 -49.86 4.98
C ARG A 96 44.62 -48.86 3.84
N GLU A 97 43.60 -49.04 3.01
CA GLU A 97 43.28 -48.11 1.92
C GLU A 97 42.62 -46.85 2.51
N VAL A 98 43.24 -45.69 2.26
CA VAL A 98 42.73 -44.38 2.70
C VAL A 98 42.51 -43.49 1.47
N ASP A 99 41.35 -42.85 1.45
CA ASP A 99 40.90 -41.91 0.42
C ASP A 99 41.62 -40.54 0.59
N ARG A 100 42.48 -40.15 -0.37
CA ARG A 100 43.23 -38.87 -0.34
C ARG A 100 42.58 -37.83 -1.26
N ASN A 101 42.32 -36.63 -0.75
CA ASN A 101 41.72 -35.55 -1.56
C ASN A 101 42.78 -34.89 -2.47
N VAL A 102 42.50 -34.75 -3.76
CA VAL A 102 43.33 -34.02 -4.73
C VAL A 102 42.78 -32.61 -4.92
N TRP A 103 43.62 -31.60 -4.69
CA TRP A 103 43.28 -30.19 -4.80
C TRP A 103 43.94 -29.55 -6.02
N THR A 104 43.24 -28.63 -6.68
CA THR A 104 43.81 -27.73 -7.69
C THR A 104 43.64 -26.28 -7.26
N ALA A 105 44.70 -25.49 -7.45
CA ALA A 105 44.73 -24.08 -7.12
C ALA A 105 44.87 -23.22 -8.39
N ARG A 106 44.16 -22.10 -8.45
CA ARG A 106 44.29 -21.10 -9.52
C ARG A 106 44.38 -19.70 -8.92
N GLN A 107 45.40 -18.94 -9.33
CA GLN A 107 45.55 -17.53 -8.98
C GLN A 107 44.67 -16.68 -9.90
N ILE A 108 43.86 -15.79 -9.32
CA ILE A 108 42.97 -14.87 -10.06
C ILE A 108 43.53 -13.46 -10.08
N GLU A 109 44.00 -12.98 -8.94
CA GLU A 109 44.49 -11.61 -8.77
C GLU A 109 45.64 -11.62 -7.74
N THR A 110 46.71 -10.89 -8.03
CA THR A 110 47.83 -10.70 -7.11
C THR A 110 47.44 -9.74 -5.98
N ALA A 111 48.09 -9.87 -4.83
CA ALA A 111 47.85 -9.01 -3.67
C ALA A 111 47.93 -7.50 -3.99
N GLU A 112 48.90 -7.07 -4.81
CA GLU A 112 49.11 -5.67 -5.20
C GLU A 112 47.99 -5.14 -6.12
N ALA A 113 47.53 -5.95 -7.08
CA ALA A 113 46.44 -5.57 -7.98
C ALA A 113 45.11 -5.41 -7.22
N ARG A 114 44.87 -6.30 -6.25
CA ARG A 114 43.71 -6.23 -5.35
C ARG A 114 43.73 -4.96 -4.50
N GLN A 115 44.89 -4.59 -3.93
CA GLN A 115 45.02 -3.35 -3.15
C GLN A 115 44.74 -2.11 -4.02
N HIS A 116 45.33 -2.02 -5.21
CA HIS A 116 45.09 -0.90 -6.12
C HIS A 116 43.63 -0.79 -6.57
N ARG A 117 42.94 -1.91 -6.79
CA ARG A 117 41.51 -1.94 -7.10
C ARG A 117 40.66 -1.44 -5.93
N LEU A 118 40.93 -1.94 -4.71
CA LEU A 118 40.22 -1.54 -3.50
C LEU A 118 40.41 -0.07 -3.13
N GLU A 119 41.59 0.50 -3.43
CA GLU A 119 41.89 1.93 -3.28
C GLU A 119 41.10 2.77 -4.30
N ARG A 120 41.08 2.36 -5.57
CA ARG A 120 40.36 3.06 -6.63
C ARG A 120 38.84 3.02 -6.46
N GLU A 121 38.32 1.94 -5.88
CA GLU A 121 36.91 1.74 -5.56
C GLU A 121 36.51 2.36 -4.20
N SER A 122 37.45 2.95 -3.43
CA SER A 122 37.18 3.49 -2.09
C SER A 122 36.82 4.99 -2.12
N HIS A 123 35.53 5.33 -2.06
CA HIS A 123 35.04 6.73 -2.00
C HIS A 123 35.14 7.39 -0.60
N ARG A 124 35.83 6.76 0.35
CA ARG A 124 35.93 7.17 1.76
C ARG A 124 36.60 8.54 2.00
N PRO A 125 37.65 8.96 1.27
CA PRO A 125 38.37 10.20 1.55
C PRO A 125 37.55 11.47 1.30
N ASP A 126 36.79 11.51 0.19
CA ASP A 126 36.03 12.70 -0.24
C ASP A 126 34.82 12.99 0.67
N MET A 127 34.27 11.95 1.30
CA MET A 127 33.11 12.04 2.20
C MET A 127 33.44 12.66 3.55
N PHE A 128 34.66 12.50 4.06
CA PHE A 128 35.04 13.06 5.36
C PHE A 128 34.96 14.58 5.35
N LYS A 129 35.35 15.19 4.23
CA LYS A 129 35.26 16.65 4.02
C LYS A 129 33.80 17.13 3.95
N GLN A 130 32.93 16.40 3.24
CA GLN A 130 31.50 16.72 3.12
C GLN A 130 30.75 16.53 4.45
N LEU A 131 31.09 15.49 5.22
CA LEU A 131 30.56 15.23 6.56
C LEU A 131 30.93 16.35 7.52
N VAL A 132 32.21 16.76 7.53
CA VAL A 132 32.69 17.86 8.37
C VAL A 132 31.98 19.16 8.01
N GLU A 133 31.83 19.49 6.72
CA GLU A 133 31.13 20.71 6.28
C GLU A 133 29.64 20.72 6.67
N ARG A 134 28.98 19.57 6.68
CA ARG A 134 27.56 19.43 7.03
C ARG A 134 27.31 19.40 8.54
N LEU A 135 28.19 18.74 9.30
CA LEU A 135 28.11 18.66 10.77
C LEU A 135 28.60 19.92 11.48
N SER A 136 29.38 20.77 10.78
CA SER A 136 29.86 22.05 11.32
C SER A 136 28.81 23.18 11.27
N ARG A 137 27.61 22.94 10.72
CA ARG A 137 26.50 23.91 10.73
C ARG A 137 25.76 23.88 12.07
N SER A 138 26.13 24.77 13.00
CA SER A 138 25.48 24.87 14.32
C SER A 138 24.00 25.26 14.20
N GLY A 139 23.08 24.38 14.62
CA GLY A 139 21.68 24.75 14.87
C GLY A 139 20.61 24.03 14.06
N ALA A 140 20.96 23.23 13.05
CA ALA A 140 20.00 22.43 12.29
C ALA A 140 20.03 20.96 12.75
N LYS A 141 18.86 20.38 13.07
CA LYS A 141 18.76 18.93 13.26
C LYS A 141 18.99 18.26 11.92
N THR A 142 20.00 17.42 11.80
CA THR A 142 20.20 16.56 10.63
C THR A 142 19.01 15.61 10.54
N THR A 143 18.26 15.68 9.43
CA THR A 143 17.13 14.79 9.17
C THR A 143 17.62 13.60 8.36
N THR A 144 16.96 12.45 8.50
CA THR A 144 17.27 11.23 7.74
C THR A 144 17.30 11.46 6.21
N LEU A 145 16.58 12.47 5.72
CA LEU A 145 16.57 12.87 4.31
C LEU A 145 17.90 13.49 3.82
N ASP A 146 18.68 14.09 4.73
CA ASP A 146 19.98 14.71 4.41
C ASP A 146 21.05 13.69 4.02
N PHE A 147 20.84 12.41 4.38
CA PHE A 147 21.73 11.29 4.07
C PHE A 147 21.21 10.38 2.95
N GLU A 148 19.91 10.44 2.64
CA GLU A 148 19.25 9.60 1.62
C GLU A 148 19.46 10.15 0.20
N SER A 149 19.51 11.49 0.06
CA SER A 149 19.56 12.17 -1.24
C SER A 149 20.97 12.42 -1.80
N GLY A 150 22.02 12.35 -0.97
CA GLY A 150 23.39 12.64 -1.39
C GLY A 150 24.03 11.50 -2.19
N ALA A 151 24.40 11.76 -3.45
CA ALA A 151 25.06 10.79 -4.34
C ALA A 151 26.32 10.16 -3.71
N GLY A 152 27.08 10.91 -2.91
CA GLY A 152 28.27 10.42 -2.20
C GLY A 152 27.97 9.42 -1.08
N TYR A 153 26.89 9.62 -0.31
CA TYR A 153 26.48 8.69 0.76
C TYR A 153 25.94 7.37 0.20
N ARG A 154 25.19 7.41 -0.91
CA ARG A 154 24.70 6.18 -1.56
C ARG A 154 25.85 5.34 -2.11
N ALA A 155 26.83 5.95 -2.76
CA ALA A 155 28.02 5.26 -3.24
C ALA A 155 28.79 4.59 -2.09
N GLN A 156 28.94 5.28 -0.95
CA GLN A 156 29.58 4.70 0.23
C GLN A 156 28.76 3.60 0.91
N ALA A 157 27.43 3.74 0.98
CA ALA A 157 26.55 2.68 1.49
C ALA A 157 26.60 1.45 0.60
N GLN A 158 26.73 1.63 -0.72
CA GLN A 158 26.95 0.56 -1.69
C GLN A 158 28.35 -0.07 -1.56
N ASP A 159 29.41 0.71 -1.36
CA ASP A 159 30.76 0.18 -1.10
C ASP A 159 30.83 -0.57 0.23
N PHE A 160 30.15 -0.06 1.26
CA PHE A 160 30.02 -0.70 2.57
C PHE A 160 29.22 -2.01 2.49
N ALA A 161 28.12 -2.00 1.73
CA ALA A 161 27.31 -3.18 1.48
C ALA A 161 28.10 -4.24 0.70
N ARG A 162 28.80 -3.87 -0.38
CA ARG A 162 29.65 -4.78 -1.16
C ARG A 162 30.78 -5.39 -0.33
N ARG A 163 31.52 -4.59 0.44
CA ARG A 163 32.61 -5.08 1.32
C ARG A 163 32.15 -5.99 2.47
N ARG A 164 30.84 -6.13 2.65
CA ARG A 164 30.20 -7.00 3.66
C ARG A 164 29.36 -8.11 3.03
N GLY A 165 29.45 -8.32 1.70
CA GLY A 165 28.68 -9.35 0.99
C GLY A 165 27.17 -9.08 0.91
N ILE A 166 26.76 -7.81 1.00
CA ILE A 166 25.34 -7.39 0.99
C ILE A 166 24.94 -6.96 -0.43
N ASP A 167 24.97 -7.91 -1.39
CA ASP A 167 24.72 -7.63 -2.82
C ASP A 167 23.24 -7.65 -3.22
N HIS A 168 22.35 -8.13 -2.35
CA HIS A 168 20.95 -8.37 -2.70
C HIS A 168 20.04 -7.15 -2.52
N LEU A 169 20.52 -6.09 -1.85
CA LEU A 169 19.76 -4.85 -1.61
C LEU A 169 19.96 -3.79 -2.70
N SER A 170 21.07 -3.85 -3.45
CA SER A 170 21.35 -2.90 -4.54
C SER A 170 20.49 -3.16 -5.78
N LEU A 171 20.12 -4.41 -6.06
CA LEU A 171 19.15 -4.75 -7.13
C LEU A 171 17.71 -4.32 -6.78
N ALA A 172 17.32 -4.39 -5.51
CA ALA A 172 16.00 -3.95 -5.06
C ALA A 172 15.84 -2.42 -5.09
N ALA A 173 16.93 -1.68 -4.82
CA ALA A 173 16.92 -0.21 -4.88
C ALA A 173 16.76 0.30 -6.32
N VAL A 174 17.40 -0.32 -7.31
CA VAL A 174 17.29 0.08 -8.73
C VAL A 174 15.89 -0.23 -9.30
N GLU A 175 15.26 -1.34 -8.94
CA GLU A 175 13.88 -1.64 -9.35
C GLU A 175 12.83 -0.75 -8.66
N MET A 176 13.08 -0.32 -7.41
CA MET A 176 12.23 0.65 -6.71
C MET A 176 12.38 2.07 -7.28
N GLU A 177 13.59 2.51 -7.65
CA GLU A 177 13.82 3.87 -8.19
C GLU A 177 13.26 4.05 -9.61
N GLU A 178 13.39 3.03 -10.47
CA GLU A 178 12.82 3.10 -11.83
C GLU A 178 11.30 3.00 -11.86
N SER A 179 10.68 2.30 -10.90
CA SER A 179 9.23 2.15 -10.83
C SER A 179 8.54 3.37 -10.23
N LEU A 180 9.20 4.07 -9.28
CA LEU A 180 8.72 5.35 -8.75
C LEU A 180 8.92 6.49 -9.76
N SER A 181 10.08 6.56 -10.42
CA SER A 181 10.34 7.57 -11.46
C SER A 181 9.41 7.41 -12.67
N ARG A 182 9.11 6.18 -13.10
CA ARG A 182 8.12 5.92 -14.16
C ARG A 182 6.70 6.29 -13.75
N ARG A 183 6.33 6.11 -12.48
CA ARG A 183 5.02 6.53 -11.95
C ARG A 183 4.89 8.06 -11.88
N PHE A 184 5.93 8.77 -11.44
CA PHE A 184 5.89 10.24 -11.39
C PHE A 184 6.01 10.88 -12.78
N ALA A 185 6.82 10.33 -13.69
CA ALA A 185 6.87 10.78 -15.08
C ALA A 185 5.55 10.49 -15.83
N TRP A 186 4.89 9.36 -15.53
CA TRP A 186 3.56 9.03 -16.09
C TRP A 186 2.45 9.95 -15.53
N ILE A 187 2.52 10.33 -14.24
CA ILE A 187 1.61 11.30 -13.62
C ILE A 187 1.84 12.71 -14.19
N ALA A 188 3.10 13.14 -14.38
CA ALA A 188 3.44 14.42 -15.00
C ALA A 188 3.00 14.46 -16.48
N ALA A 189 3.23 13.39 -17.24
CA ALA A 189 2.79 13.28 -18.64
C ALA A 189 1.24 13.19 -18.76
N LYS A 190 0.56 12.63 -17.75
CA LYS A 190 -0.91 12.65 -17.68
C LYS A 190 -1.45 14.02 -17.32
N ARG A 191 -0.76 14.78 -16.46
CA ARG A 191 -1.11 16.18 -16.13
C ARG A 191 -0.99 17.08 -17.35
N GLU A 192 0.06 16.92 -18.15
CA GLU A 192 0.26 17.66 -19.42
C GLU A 192 -0.75 17.23 -20.51
N GLN A 193 -1.14 15.95 -20.57
CA GLN A 193 -2.23 15.50 -21.45
C GLN A 193 -3.60 16.02 -21.01
N VAL A 194 -3.83 16.17 -19.70
CA VAL A 194 -5.06 16.75 -19.14
C VAL A 194 -5.08 18.26 -19.36
N GLU A 195 -3.97 18.97 -19.23
CA GLU A 195 -3.85 20.39 -19.60
C GLU A 195 -4.09 20.62 -21.09
N ARG A 196 -3.49 19.83 -21.98
CA ARG A 196 -3.76 19.93 -23.44
C ARG A 196 -5.19 19.55 -23.84
N LEU A 197 -5.85 18.68 -23.06
CA LEU A 197 -7.27 18.36 -23.23
C LEU A 197 -8.17 19.47 -22.67
N TRP A 198 -7.78 20.11 -21.57
CA TRP A 198 -8.43 21.30 -21.02
C TRP A 198 -8.26 22.52 -21.92
N GLU A 199 -7.11 22.70 -22.58
CA GLU A 199 -6.89 23.75 -23.59
C GLU A 199 -7.72 23.50 -24.86
N ARG A 200 -7.86 22.24 -25.30
CA ARG A 200 -8.74 21.91 -26.45
C ARG A 200 -10.22 21.99 -26.11
N ALA A 201 -10.62 21.60 -24.91
CA ALA A 201 -11.99 21.74 -24.44
C ALA A 201 -12.36 23.20 -24.15
N SER A 202 -11.43 24.02 -23.63
CA SER A 202 -11.65 25.46 -23.39
C SER A 202 -11.68 26.28 -24.67
N VAL A 203 -10.93 25.91 -25.72
CA VAL A 203 -11.04 26.55 -27.04
C VAL A 203 -12.36 26.14 -27.74
N ALA A 204 -12.82 24.90 -27.58
CA ALA A 204 -14.10 24.46 -28.14
C ALA A 204 -15.34 24.98 -27.37
N LEU A 205 -15.23 25.19 -26.05
CA LEU A 205 -16.25 25.87 -25.23
C LEU A 205 -16.19 27.40 -25.39
N GLY A 206 -15.02 27.96 -25.70
CA GLY A 206 -14.84 29.39 -25.97
C GLY A 206 -15.53 29.88 -27.25
N PHE A 207 -15.53 29.07 -28.31
CA PHE A 207 -16.20 29.43 -29.58
C PHE A 207 -17.73 29.22 -29.58
N ALA A 208 -18.28 28.47 -28.61
CA ALA A 208 -19.72 28.30 -28.45
C ALA A 208 -20.35 29.35 -27.52
N ILE A 209 -19.57 29.94 -26.61
CA ILE A 209 -20.06 30.93 -25.62
C ILE A 209 -19.93 32.39 -26.13
N GLU A 210 -19.13 32.65 -27.17
CA GLU A 210 -19.00 34.00 -27.74
C GLU A 210 -20.11 34.40 -28.73
N ARG A 211 -21.01 33.48 -29.13
CA ARG A 211 -22.13 33.81 -30.04
C ARG A 211 -23.40 34.29 -29.34
N GLU A 212 -23.47 34.22 -28.00
CA GLU A 212 -24.64 34.69 -27.24
C GLU A 212 -24.41 36.00 -26.46
N ARG A 213 -23.20 36.58 -26.51
CA ARG A 213 -22.88 37.82 -25.78
C ARG A 213 -23.14 39.12 -26.54
N ARG A 214 -24.03 39.09 -27.53
CA ARG A 214 -24.65 40.29 -28.08
C ARG A 214 -26.16 40.08 -28.13
N VAL A 215 -26.82 40.49 -27.06
CA VAL A 215 -28.06 41.29 -27.08
C VAL A 215 -28.46 41.58 -25.63
N ALA A 216 -28.67 42.87 -25.37
CA ALA A 216 -29.44 43.50 -24.30
C ALA A 216 -29.07 43.21 -22.83
N TYR A 217 -28.34 44.16 -22.26
CA TYR A 217 -28.70 44.71 -20.96
C TYR A 217 -30.09 45.33 -21.11
N ASN A 218 -31.08 44.85 -20.36
CA ASN A 218 -32.10 45.70 -19.72
C ASN A 218 -32.95 44.89 -18.74
N GLU A 219 -33.26 45.60 -17.66
CA GLU A 219 -34.17 45.32 -16.55
C GLU A 219 -35.29 44.33 -16.84
N GLU A 220 -35.38 43.26 -16.03
CA GLU A 220 -36.60 42.91 -15.31
C GLU A 220 -36.33 41.76 -14.34
N ARG A 221 -36.10 42.17 -13.08
CA ARG A 221 -36.09 41.32 -11.91
C ARG A 221 -37.54 41.16 -11.47
N SER A 222 -38.25 40.19 -12.02
CA SER A 222 -39.42 39.51 -11.43
C SER A 222 -40.11 38.68 -12.52
N GLU A 223 -39.63 37.46 -12.79
CA GLU A 223 -40.41 36.36 -13.43
C GLU A 223 -39.50 35.13 -13.66
N ARG A 224 -39.06 34.46 -12.59
CA ARG A 224 -38.60 33.04 -12.66
C ARG A 224 -39.00 32.24 -11.43
N MET A 225 -40.18 32.54 -10.87
CA MET A 225 -40.76 31.76 -9.79
C MET A 225 -41.76 30.70 -10.31
N VAL A 226 -41.91 30.55 -11.64
CA VAL A 226 -42.96 29.71 -12.25
C VAL A 226 -42.43 28.45 -12.97
N GLU A 227 -41.11 28.22 -13.06
CA GLU A 227 -40.57 26.96 -13.62
C GLU A 227 -40.23 25.88 -12.58
N ALA A 228 -40.20 26.20 -11.28
CA ALA A 228 -39.83 25.25 -10.22
C ALA A 228 -40.94 24.23 -9.88
N THR A 229 -42.19 24.52 -10.23
CA THR A 229 -43.34 23.66 -9.87
C THR A 229 -43.48 22.42 -10.74
N SER A 230 -42.74 22.32 -11.85
CA SER A 230 -42.76 21.13 -12.72
C SER A 230 -41.73 20.05 -12.34
N SER A 231 -40.70 20.38 -11.53
CA SER A 231 -39.68 19.42 -11.09
C SER A 231 -39.97 18.76 -9.73
N GLU A 232 -40.78 19.40 -8.87
CA GLU A 232 -41.16 18.85 -7.56
C GLU A 232 -41.93 17.52 -7.66
N ALA A 233 -42.68 17.30 -8.74
CA ALA A 233 -43.46 16.06 -8.92
C ALA A 233 -42.60 14.81 -9.24
N ARG A 234 -41.31 14.96 -9.54
CA ARG A 234 -40.46 13.85 -10.05
C ARG A 234 -39.55 13.23 -8.99
N TYR A 235 -39.32 13.90 -7.86
CA TYR A 235 -38.35 13.49 -6.84
C TYR A 235 -38.86 13.77 -5.43
N LEU A 236 -38.68 12.83 -4.49
CA LEU A 236 -38.90 13.10 -3.06
C LEU A 236 -37.84 14.06 -2.51
N ILE A 237 -36.61 13.97 -3.02
CA ILE A 237 -35.57 14.96 -2.80
C ILE A 237 -34.85 15.25 -4.13
N PRO A 238 -34.89 16.49 -4.63
CA PRO A 238 -34.20 16.85 -5.86
C PRO A 238 -32.67 16.81 -5.70
N PRO A 239 -31.93 16.67 -6.83
CA PRO A 239 -30.47 16.75 -6.80
C PRO A 239 -30.04 18.19 -6.49
N ALA A 240 -29.14 18.37 -5.52
CA ALA A 240 -28.58 19.68 -5.20
C ALA A 240 -27.39 19.99 -6.13
N SER A 241 -27.60 20.87 -7.11
CA SER A 241 -26.58 21.28 -8.08
C SER A 241 -26.01 22.69 -7.83
N SER A 242 -26.65 23.48 -6.96
CA SER A 242 -26.22 24.83 -6.63
C SER A 242 -26.16 25.03 -5.11
N PHE A 243 -25.15 25.76 -4.66
CA PHE A 243 -24.91 26.06 -3.25
C PHE A 243 -24.63 27.57 -3.13
N VAL A 244 -25.12 28.19 -2.06
CA VAL A 244 -25.00 29.65 -1.84
C VAL A 244 -23.53 30.07 -1.66
N ARG A 245 -22.72 29.21 -1.03
CA ARG A 245 -21.31 29.47 -0.71
C ARG A 245 -20.37 28.55 -1.48
N THR A 246 -19.11 28.99 -1.61
CA THR A 246 -18.08 28.13 -2.19
C THR A 246 -17.77 26.94 -1.28
N VAL A 247 -17.13 25.91 -1.83
CA VAL A 247 -16.74 24.71 -1.06
C VAL A 247 -15.79 25.09 0.06
N GLU A 248 -14.86 26.00 -0.21
CA GLU A 248 -13.83 26.45 0.73
C GLU A 248 -14.45 27.22 1.91
N GLU A 249 -15.49 28.02 1.66
CA GLU A 249 -16.19 28.77 2.71
C GLU A 249 -16.97 27.86 3.64
N ASP A 250 -17.75 26.91 3.10
CA ASP A 250 -18.48 25.94 3.93
C ASP A 250 -17.53 25.00 4.68
N ALA A 251 -16.43 24.58 4.04
CA ALA A 251 -15.38 23.80 4.70
C ALA A 251 -14.75 24.56 5.87
N ARG A 252 -14.47 25.86 5.68
CA ARG A 252 -13.94 26.75 6.73
C ARG A 252 -14.91 26.89 7.89
N LEU A 253 -16.20 27.08 7.62
CA LEU A 253 -17.24 27.16 8.65
C LEU A 253 -17.38 25.84 9.41
N ALA A 254 -17.42 24.70 8.70
CA ALA A 254 -17.48 23.38 9.29
C ALA A 254 -16.29 23.11 10.22
N GLN A 255 -15.09 23.52 9.80
CA GLN A 255 -13.88 23.39 10.59
C GLN A 255 -13.92 24.24 11.87
N ARG A 256 -14.37 25.50 11.78
CA ARG A 256 -14.54 26.38 12.95
C ARG A 256 -15.60 25.84 13.93
N SER A 257 -16.64 25.20 13.43
CA SER A 257 -17.67 24.56 14.26
C SER A 257 -17.26 23.19 14.84
N SER A 258 -16.04 22.72 14.56
CA SER A 258 -15.61 21.39 14.99
C SER A 258 -15.26 21.35 16.48
N PRO A 259 -15.52 20.22 17.19
CA PRO A 259 -15.27 20.12 18.63
C PRO A 259 -13.78 20.32 18.97
N ALA A 260 -12.88 19.81 18.13
CA ALA A 260 -11.44 19.99 18.30
C ALA A 260 -10.99 21.46 18.13
N TRP A 261 -11.76 22.26 17.40
CA TRP A 261 -11.50 23.70 17.27
C TRP A 261 -11.97 24.45 18.52
N THR A 262 -13.18 24.16 19.00
CA THR A 262 -13.72 24.75 20.25
C THR A 262 -12.86 24.41 21.47
N GLU A 263 -12.29 23.20 21.55
CA GLU A 263 -11.36 22.82 22.62
C GLU A 263 -10.09 23.69 22.62
N ARG A 264 -9.59 24.08 21.44
CA ARG A 264 -8.41 24.95 21.34
C ARG A 264 -8.74 26.40 21.66
N GLU A 265 -9.90 26.88 21.27
CA GLU A 265 -10.41 28.19 21.66
C GLU A 265 -10.47 28.31 23.20
N ALA A 266 -10.96 27.27 23.88
CA ALA A 266 -11.00 27.22 25.33
C ALA A 266 -9.61 27.27 26.00
N ILE A 267 -8.55 26.78 25.33
CA ILE A 267 -7.16 26.88 25.82
C ILE A 267 -6.61 28.31 25.66
N LEU A 268 -7.01 29.01 24.59
CA LEU A 268 -6.56 30.37 24.31
C LEU A 268 -7.26 31.40 25.20
N GLN A 269 -8.52 31.15 25.56
CA GLN A 269 -9.38 32.11 26.26
C GLN A 269 -8.79 32.64 27.58
N PRO A 270 -8.23 31.83 28.50
CA PRO A 270 -7.61 32.33 29.73
C PRO A 270 -6.38 33.23 29.51
N LEU A 271 -5.67 33.04 28.40
CA LEU A 271 -4.55 33.92 28.04
C LEU A 271 -5.05 35.22 27.44
N LEU A 272 -6.07 35.16 26.57
CA LEU A 272 -6.69 36.35 26.00
C LEU A 272 -7.32 37.24 27.08
N GLU A 273 -7.93 36.66 28.12
CA GLU A 273 -8.46 37.39 29.28
C GLU A 273 -7.40 38.19 30.04
N LYS A 274 -6.17 37.67 30.13
CA LYS A 274 -5.05 38.37 30.77
C LYS A 274 -4.48 39.49 29.90
N ILE A 275 -4.56 39.36 28.58
CA ILE A 275 -3.90 40.25 27.61
C ILE A 275 -4.82 41.40 27.18
N TYR A 276 -6.09 41.11 26.88
CA TYR A 276 -7.03 42.03 26.24
C TYR A 276 -8.15 42.46 27.18
N ARG A 277 -8.68 43.68 26.94
CA ARG A 277 -9.87 44.18 27.66
C ARG A 277 -11.14 43.46 27.23
N ASP A 278 -11.22 43.09 25.96
CA ASP A 278 -12.31 42.32 25.36
C ASP A 278 -11.76 41.00 24.82
N PRO A 279 -11.78 39.92 25.62
CA PRO A 279 -11.19 38.64 25.24
C PRO A 279 -11.97 37.94 24.12
N ASP A 280 -13.28 38.13 24.04
CA ASP A 280 -14.14 37.48 23.04
C ASP A 280 -13.90 38.10 21.66
N ALA A 281 -13.81 39.44 21.58
CA ALA A 281 -13.44 40.13 20.34
C ALA A 281 -12.02 39.75 19.88
N ALA A 282 -11.07 39.61 20.83
CA ALA A 282 -9.71 39.18 20.53
C ALA A 282 -9.64 37.74 20.01
N LEU A 283 -10.43 36.83 20.57
CA LEU A 283 -10.54 35.44 20.09
C LEU A 283 -11.13 35.41 18.68
N ALA A 284 -12.19 36.18 18.40
CA ALA A 284 -12.78 36.28 17.07
C ALA A 284 -11.78 36.83 16.03
N ALA A 285 -11.02 37.87 16.38
CA ALA A 285 -9.97 38.42 15.52
C ALA A 285 -8.84 37.39 15.28
N LEU A 286 -8.41 36.68 16.31
CA LEU A 286 -7.39 35.63 16.20
C LEU A 286 -7.86 34.49 15.30
N ASN A 287 -9.12 34.06 15.44
CA ASN A 287 -9.72 33.04 14.60
C ASN A 287 -9.84 33.47 13.13
N ALA A 288 -10.16 34.73 12.86
CA ALA A 288 -10.19 35.27 11.50
C ALA A 288 -8.80 35.18 10.86
N LEU A 289 -7.76 35.65 11.56
CA LEU A 289 -6.39 35.62 11.08
C LEU A 289 -5.83 34.19 10.96
N ALA A 290 -6.15 33.30 11.91
CA ALA A 290 -5.68 31.92 11.90
C ALA A 290 -6.30 31.08 10.78
N SER A 291 -7.50 31.43 10.33
CA SER A 291 -8.22 30.74 9.26
C SER A 291 -7.95 31.28 7.85
N ASP A 292 -7.20 32.37 7.75
CA ASP A 292 -6.86 32.98 6.46
C ASP A 292 -5.70 32.22 5.81
N ALA A 293 -5.94 31.67 4.62
CA ALA A 293 -4.94 30.93 3.87
C ALA A 293 -3.75 31.80 3.45
N ALA A 294 -3.93 33.12 3.29
CA ALA A 294 -2.89 34.06 2.92
C ALA A 294 -1.86 34.30 4.04
N ILE A 295 -2.25 34.08 5.30
CA ILE A 295 -1.42 34.37 6.46
C ILE A 295 -0.64 33.11 6.87
N GLU A 296 0.69 33.14 6.76
CA GLU A 296 1.54 32.06 7.26
C GLU A 296 1.50 31.99 8.80
N PRO A 297 1.39 30.80 9.42
CA PRO A 297 1.31 30.66 10.88
C PRO A 297 2.49 31.26 11.63
N ARG A 298 3.68 31.28 11.01
CA ARG A 298 4.86 31.94 11.58
C ARG A 298 4.69 33.45 11.57
N LYS A 299 4.33 34.02 10.41
CA LYS A 299 4.04 35.45 10.25
C LYS A 299 2.96 35.91 11.23
N LEU A 300 1.90 35.13 11.45
CA LEU A 300 0.89 35.44 12.46
C LEU A 300 1.50 35.64 13.86
N ALA A 301 2.37 34.73 14.29
CA ALA A 301 2.99 34.83 15.62
C ALA A 301 4.07 35.91 15.71
N ASP A 302 4.75 36.22 14.61
CA ASP A 302 5.71 37.32 14.52
C ASP A 302 4.98 38.68 14.52
N ASP A 303 3.88 38.79 13.78
CA ASP A 303 3.00 39.96 13.74
C ASP A 303 2.39 40.23 15.13
N LEU A 304 1.97 39.19 15.85
CA LEU A 304 1.48 39.32 17.23
C LEU A 304 2.56 39.76 18.21
N ALA A 305 3.82 39.42 17.95
CA ALA A 305 4.95 39.90 18.76
C ALA A 305 5.20 41.39 18.53
N ALA A 306 5.12 41.82 17.27
CA ALA A 306 5.39 43.20 16.88
C ALA A 306 4.23 44.15 17.20
N ALA A 307 2.99 43.69 17.03
CA ALA A 307 1.77 44.48 17.18
C ALA A 307 0.67 43.65 17.90
N PRO A 308 0.79 43.45 19.22
CA PRO A 308 -0.20 42.69 19.99
C PRO A 308 -1.59 43.37 20.02
N ASP A 309 -1.66 44.68 19.85
CA ASP A 309 -2.89 45.45 19.76
C ASP A 309 -3.76 45.12 18.52
N ARG A 310 -3.22 44.38 17.55
CA ARG A 310 -3.93 43.92 16.35
C ARG A 310 -5.10 42.99 16.65
N LEU A 311 -5.10 42.28 17.78
CA LEU A 311 -6.26 41.49 18.22
C LEU A 311 -7.26 42.31 19.05
N GLY A 312 -6.85 43.45 19.60
CA GLY A 312 -7.71 44.30 20.42
C GLY A 312 -6.94 45.16 21.40
N ARG A 313 -7.66 46.01 22.15
CA ARG A 313 -7.04 46.86 23.17
C ARG A 313 -6.51 46.03 24.34
N LEU A 314 -5.24 46.25 24.65
CA LEU A 314 -4.51 45.55 25.71
C LEU A 314 -4.93 46.07 27.11
N ARG A 315 -4.77 45.21 28.12
CA ARG A 315 -4.96 45.58 29.53
C ARG A 315 -3.80 46.44 30.07
N GLY A 316 -4.10 47.22 31.11
CA GLY A 316 -3.18 48.22 31.65
C GLY A 316 -2.95 49.43 30.74
N SER A 317 -1.94 50.23 31.09
CA SER A 317 -1.45 51.34 30.26
C SER A 317 0.04 51.60 30.49
N GLU A 318 0.68 52.29 29.53
CA GLU A 318 2.09 52.67 29.60
C GLU A 318 2.28 54.12 30.06
N LEU A 319 1.20 54.88 30.20
CA LEU A 319 1.26 56.28 30.58
C LEU A 319 1.62 56.41 32.06
N ILE A 320 2.61 57.26 32.35
CA ILE A 320 3.06 57.53 33.72
C ILE A 320 1.91 58.08 34.59
N VAL A 321 0.97 58.81 33.96
CA VAL A 321 -0.18 59.48 34.59
C VAL A 321 -1.19 58.48 35.18
N ASP A 322 -1.28 57.26 34.65
CA ASP A 322 -2.28 56.25 35.05
C ASP A 322 -1.86 55.43 36.29
N GLY A 323 -0.69 55.73 36.87
CA GLY A 323 -0.20 55.12 38.10
C GLY A 323 0.63 53.84 37.89
N ARG A 324 1.04 53.22 39.01
CA ARG A 324 1.91 52.03 39.01
C ARG A 324 1.16 50.74 38.69
N ALA A 325 -0.06 50.60 39.20
CA ALA A 325 -0.89 49.41 39.00
C ALA A 325 -1.23 49.17 37.51
N ALA A 326 -1.57 50.22 36.75
CA ALA A 326 -1.85 50.10 35.32
C ALA A 326 -0.62 49.68 34.50
N ARG A 327 0.58 50.11 34.92
CA ARG A 327 1.86 49.71 34.28
C ARG A 327 2.25 48.27 34.64
N GLU A 328 1.98 47.83 35.86
CA GLU A 328 2.18 46.43 36.26
C GLU A 328 1.21 45.49 35.51
N GLU A 329 -0.06 45.88 35.36
CA GLU A 329 -1.04 45.14 34.56
C GLU A 329 -0.62 45.08 33.08
N ARG A 330 -0.10 46.18 32.53
CA ARG A 330 0.45 46.25 31.17
C ARG A 330 1.64 45.32 31.00
N SER A 331 2.57 45.31 31.95
CA SER A 331 3.73 44.42 31.93
C SER A 331 3.32 42.95 31.99
N ALA A 332 2.31 42.61 32.81
CA ALA A 332 1.76 41.26 32.90
C ALA A 332 1.08 40.85 31.58
N ALA A 333 0.33 41.76 30.95
CA ALA A 333 -0.28 41.52 29.63
C ALA A 333 0.78 41.25 28.56
N MET A 334 1.88 42.02 28.52
CA MET A 334 2.97 41.80 27.58
C MET A 334 3.70 40.47 27.82
N SER A 335 3.92 40.07 29.08
CA SER A 335 4.47 38.74 29.40
C SER A 335 3.56 37.61 28.92
N ALA A 336 2.24 37.78 29.04
CA ALA A 336 1.27 36.78 28.56
C ALA A 336 1.19 36.72 27.02
N VAL A 337 1.50 37.80 26.30
CA VAL A 337 1.64 37.78 24.82
C VAL A 337 2.74 36.80 24.40
N ASP A 338 3.87 36.76 25.12
CA ASP A 338 4.95 35.81 24.80
C ASP A 338 4.51 34.34 24.94
N GLU A 339 3.62 34.05 25.90
CA GLU A 339 2.99 32.73 26.05
C GLU A 339 1.96 32.44 24.95
N LEU A 340 1.23 33.46 24.48
CA LEU A 340 0.21 33.35 23.44
C LEU A 340 0.83 33.03 22.07
N ARG A 341 1.99 33.60 21.73
CA ARG A 341 2.64 33.46 20.40
C ARG A 341 2.77 32.01 19.89
N PRO A 342 3.38 31.07 20.63
CA PRO A 342 3.48 29.68 20.18
C PRO A 342 2.12 29.01 20.02
N LEU A 343 1.13 29.37 20.86
CA LEU A 343 -0.22 28.82 20.78
C LEU A 343 -1.00 29.37 19.59
N ALA A 344 -0.90 30.68 19.30
CA ALA A 344 -1.48 31.30 18.12
C ALA A 344 -0.90 30.70 16.82
N ARG A 345 0.42 30.47 16.78
CA ARG A 345 1.06 29.74 15.68
C ARG A 345 0.52 28.32 15.55
N ALA A 346 0.41 27.59 16.65
CA ALA A 346 -0.10 26.22 16.65
C ALA A 346 -1.55 26.17 16.17
N HIS A 347 -2.39 27.12 16.60
CA HIS A 347 -3.78 27.27 16.21
C HIS A 347 -3.95 27.46 14.70
N ALA A 348 -3.20 28.40 14.11
CA ALA A 348 -3.18 28.61 12.66
C ALA A 348 -2.57 27.43 11.87
N THR A 349 -1.53 26.79 12.41
CA THR A 349 -0.91 25.62 11.79
C THR A 349 -1.89 24.44 11.72
N GLU A 350 -2.62 24.20 12.80
CA GLU A 350 -3.62 23.14 12.87
C GLU A 350 -4.86 23.44 12.02
N PHE A 351 -5.22 24.73 11.87
CA PHE A 351 -6.24 25.12 10.91
C PHE A 351 -5.82 24.72 9.49
N ARG A 352 -4.63 25.15 9.06
CA ARG A 352 -4.08 24.85 7.74
C ARG A 352 -3.91 23.35 7.49
N ARG A 353 -3.42 22.61 8.48
CA ARG A 353 -3.22 21.16 8.39
C ARG A 353 -4.50 20.38 8.10
N ASN A 354 -5.64 20.85 8.63
CA ASN A 354 -6.92 20.17 8.46
C ASN A 354 -7.76 20.73 7.29
N ALA A 355 -7.37 21.85 6.67
CA ALA A 355 -8.14 22.52 5.62
C ALA A 355 -8.50 21.56 4.46
N GLU A 356 -7.52 20.87 3.88
CA GLU A 356 -7.73 19.91 2.78
C GLU A 356 -8.72 18.79 3.17
N ARG A 357 -8.69 18.34 4.43
CA ARG A 357 -9.59 17.29 4.93
C ARG A 357 -11.03 17.79 5.00
N PHE A 358 -11.25 19.02 5.46
CA PHE A 358 -12.59 19.62 5.53
C PHE A 358 -13.11 19.98 4.13
N GLU A 359 -12.26 20.47 3.23
CA GLU A 359 -12.60 20.70 1.82
C GLU A 359 -13.03 19.40 1.13
N LEU A 360 -12.24 18.33 1.25
CA LEU A 360 -12.59 17.03 0.68
C LEU A 360 -13.90 16.48 1.27
N ARG A 361 -14.13 16.68 2.58
CA ARG A 361 -15.37 16.30 3.23
C ARG A 361 -16.56 17.07 2.65
N GLU A 362 -16.42 18.37 2.42
CA GLU A 362 -17.47 19.19 1.84
C GLU A 362 -17.75 18.82 0.38
N GLN A 363 -16.71 18.58 -0.43
CA GLN A 363 -16.87 18.06 -1.79
C GLN A 363 -17.61 16.71 -1.80
N THR A 364 -17.26 15.83 -0.86
CA THR A 364 -17.94 14.53 -0.68
C THR A 364 -19.39 14.71 -0.25
N ARG A 365 -19.68 15.65 0.66
CA ARG A 365 -21.05 15.98 1.07
C ARG A 365 -21.88 16.44 -0.13
N ARG A 366 -21.35 17.39 -0.92
CA ARG A 366 -22.01 17.93 -2.11
C ARG A 366 -22.21 16.87 -3.20
N SER A 367 -21.26 15.96 -3.40
CA SER A 367 -21.42 14.86 -4.37
C SER A 367 -22.54 13.89 -3.98
N TYR A 368 -22.70 13.60 -2.69
CA TYR A 368 -23.85 12.83 -2.21
C TYR A 368 -25.17 13.61 -2.31
N MET A 369 -25.17 14.92 -2.06
CA MET A 369 -26.37 15.76 -2.21
C MET A 369 -26.81 15.94 -3.67
N ALA A 370 -25.89 15.80 -4.62
CA ALA A 370 -26.21 15.77 -6.05
C ALA A 370 -26.99 14.51 -6.47
N LEU A 371 -27.04 13.48 -5.62
CA LEU A 371 -27.88 12.30 -5.86
C LEU A 371 -29.35 12.62 -5.54
N SER A 372 -30.21 12.47 -6.54
CA SER A 372 -31.66 12.62 -6.35
C SER A 372 -32.28 11.38 -5.69
N ILE A 373 -33.43 11.57 -5.02
CA ILE A 373 -34.26 10.48 -4.54
C ILE A 373 -35.55 10.47 -5.37
N PRO A 374 -35.80 9.41 -6.17
CA PRO A 374 -36.97 9.31 -7.02
C PRO A 374 -38.28 9.44 -6.24
N ALA A 375 -39.32 9.98 -6.89
CA ALA A 375 -40.68 9.90 -6.39
C ALA A 375 -41.18 8.44 -6.43
N LEU A 376 -42.03 8.07 -5.46
CA LEU A 376 -42.83 6.85 -5.54
C LEU A 376 -44.09 7.17 -6.36
N SER A 377 -44.58 6.20 -7.16
CA SER A 377 -45.89 6.33 -7.79
C SER A 377 -47.00 6.47 -6.73
N GLU A 378 -48.13 7.08 -7.10
CA GLU A 378 -49.29 7.19 -6.19
C GLU A 378 -49.72 5.82 -5.67
N HIS A 379 -49.66 4.80 -6.53
CA HIS A 379 -49.98 3.41 -6.18
C HIS A 379 -48.98 2.83 -5.17
N ALA A 380 -47.67 2.96 -5.41
CA ALA A 380 -46.65 2.47 -4.46
C ALA A 380 -46.71 3.21 -3.12
N MET A 381 -46.99 4.51 -3.14
CA MET A 381 -47.18 5.32 -1.94
C MET A 381 -48.41 4.86 -1.14
N ALA A 382 -49.55 4.67 -1.80
CA ALA A 382 -50.77 4.19 -1.15
C ALA A 382 -50.55 2.82 -0.49
N ARG A 383 -49.95 1.87 -1.23
CA ARG A 383 -49.62 0.54 -0.70
C ARG A 383 -48.66 0.60 0.50
N LEU A 384 -47.62 1.43 0.44
CA LEU A 384 -46.69 1.58 1.56
C LEU A 384 -47.40 2.11 2.82
N MET A 385 -48.28 3.11 2.65
CA MET A 385 -49.02 3.72 3.77
C MET A 385 -50.09 2.78 4.36
N GLU A 386 -50.76 1.97 3.53
CA GLU A 386 -51.68 0.92 3.99
C GLU A 386 -50.97 -0.07 4.92
N ILE A 387 -49.77 -0.54 4.54
CA ILE A 387 -49.00 -1.50 5.33
C ILE A 387 -48.53 -0.88 6.65
N GLU A 388 -48.06 0.37 6.64
CA GLU A 388 -47.66 1.07 7.87
C GLU A 388 -48.85 1.38 8.78
N ALA A 389 -50.04 1.63 8.22
CA ALA A 389 -51.27 1.76 9.00
C ALA A 389 -51.65 0.44 9.68
N VAL A 390 -51.57 -0.69 8.95
CA VAL A 390 -51.79 -2.03 9.53
C VAL A 390 -50.79 -2.33 10.64
N ARG A 391 -49.52 -1.96 10.47
CA ARG A 391 -48.50 -2.10 11.53
C ARG A 391 -48.79 -1.28 12.76
N SER A 392 -49.20 -0.03 12.57
CA SER A 392 -49.52 0.87 13.69
C SER A 392 -50.68 0.34 14.53
N GLN A 393 -51.60 -0.43 13.93
CA GLN A 393 -52.75 -1.02 14.61
C GLN A 393 -52.51 -2.47 15.09
N GLY A 394 -51.70 -3.26 14.38
CA GLY A 394 -51.57 -4.70 14.56
C GLY A 394 -50.16 -5.24 14.86
N GLY A 395 -49.14 -4.38 14.96
CA GLY A 395 -47.77 -4.77 15.29
C GLY A 395 -47.01 -5.46 14.15
N ASP A 396 -45.85 -6.05 14.47
CA ASP A 396 -44.90 -6.58 13.47
C ASP A 396 -45.42 -7.82 12.73
N ASP A 397 -46.23 -8.66 13.37
CA ASP A 397 -46.80 -9.85 12.71
C ASP A 397 -47.86 -9.46 11.68
N ALA A 398 -48.73 -8.48 12.01
CA ALA A 398 -49.67 -7.92 11.06
C ALA A 398 -48.97 -7.23 9.89
N TYR A 399 -47.85 -6.55 10.15
CA TYR A 399 -47.01 -5.96 9.10
C TYR A 399 -46.49 -7.02 8.13
N LYS A 400 -45.97 -8.16 8.62
CA LYS A 400 -45.46 -9.24 7.75
C LYS A 400 -46.55 -9.83 6.86
N SER A 401 -47.77 -9.98 7.39
CA SER A 401 -48.91 -10.45 6.60
C SER A 401 -49.32 -9.43 5.52
N ALA A 402 -49.40 -8.14 5.86
CA ALA A 402 -49.71 -7.08 4.91
C ALA A 402 -48.60 -6.91 3.85
N PHE A 403 -47.34 -7.02 4.26
CA PHE A 403 -46.18 -7.02 3.39
C PHE A 403 -46.24 -8.17 2.37
N ALA A 404 -46.58 -9.39 2.80
CA ALA A 404 -46.66 -10.53 1.91
C ALA A 404 -47.67 -10.32 0.76
N LEU A 405 -48.79 -9.65 1.05
CA LEU A 405 -49.80 -9.28 0.04
C LEU A 405 -49.31 -8.15 -0.88
N ALA A 406 -48.68 -7.13 -0.32
CA ALA A 406 -48.18 -6.01 -1.11
C ALA A 406 -46.97 -6.38 -2.00
N ALA A 407 -46.15 -7.34 -1.56
CA ALA A 407 -44.97 -7.81 -2.29
C ALA A 407 -45.32 -8.68 -3.51
N GLU A 408 -46.58 -9.11 -3.66
CA GLU A 408 -47.06 -9.77 -4.88
C GLU A 408 -47.00 -8.82 -6.09
N ASP A 409 -47.19 -7.52 -5.85
CA ASP A 409 -47.06 -6.50 -6.88
C ASP A 409 -45.58 -6.15 -7.10
N ARG A 410 -44.98 -6.81 -8.10
CA ARG A 410 -43.57 -6.60 -8.45
C ARG A 410 -43.24 -5.15 -8.76
N SER A 411 -44.18 -4.37 -9.29
CA SER A 411 -43.94 -2.96 -9.64
C SER A 411 -43.68 -2.10 -8.40
N VAL A 412 -44.50 -2.28 -7.36
CA VAL A 412 -44.37 -1.63 -6.06
C VAL A 412 -43.04 -2.00 -5.39
N VAL A 413 -42.67 -3.29 -5.44
CA VAL A 413 -41.39 -3.75 -4.90
C VAL A 413 -40.20 -3.12 -5.63
N GLN A 414 -40.25 -3.00 -6.95
CA GLN A 414 -39.18 -2.39 -7.76
C GLN A 414 -38.98 -0.91 -7.44
N GLU A 415 -40.06 -0.15 -7.33
CA GLU A 415 -40.02 1.29 -7.00
C GLU A 415 -39.49 1.54 -5.59
N ILE A 416 -40.02 0.82 -4.59
CA ILE A 416 -39.60 0.98 -3.19
C ILE A 416 -38.12 0.57 -3.04
N LYS A 417 -37.66 -0.46 -3.75
CA LYS A 417 -36.25 -0.83 -3.80
C LYS A 417 -35.38 0.24 -4.43
N ALA A 418 -35.79 0.84 -5.54
CA ALA A 418 -35.05 1.92 -6.18
C ALA A 418 -34.89 3.13 -5.24
N VAL A 419 -35.96 3.50 -4.52
CA VAL A 419 -35.89 4.58 -3.50
C VAL A 419 -35.01 4.17 -2.32
N SER A 420 -35.10 2.93 -1.84
CA SER A 420 -34.24 2.42 -0.76
C SER A 420 -32.75 2.39 -1.14
N GLU A 421 -32.43 2.05 -2.39
CA GLU A 421 -31.08 2.12 -2.95
C GLU A 421 -30.59 3.57 -3.05
N ALA A 422 -31.43 4.49 -3.55
CA ALA A 422 -31.11 5.92 -3.59
C ALA A 422 -30.87 6.52 -2.19
N LEU A 423 -31.65 6.11 -1.19
CA LEU A 423 -31.44 6.49 0.21
C LEU A 423 -30.12 5.94 0.74
N THR A 424 -29.79 4.70 0.37
CA THR A 424 -28.55 4.03 0.76
C THR A 424 -27.33 4.71 0.15
N THR A 425 -27.40 5.14 -1.11
CA THR A 425 -26.30 5.84 -1.78
C THR A 425 -26.11 7.26 -1.25
N ARG A 426 -27.20 8.00 -1.00
CA ARG A 426 -27.13 9.38 -0.49
C ARG A 426 -26.78 9.47 0.99
N PHE A 427 -27.43 8.68 1.85
CA PHE A 427 -27.32 8.82 3.31
C PHE A 427 -26.54 7.70 4.00
N GLY A 428 -26.29 6.59 3.30
CA GLY A 428 -25.59 5.42 3.82
C GLY A 428 -26.51 4.26 4.18
N TRP A 429 -25.92 3.09 4.39
CA TRP A 429 -26.63 1.82 4.57
C TRP A 429 -27.62 1.81 5.75
N SER A 430 -27.19 2.29 6.91
CA SER A 430 -27.94 2.30 8.18
C SER A 430 -28.90 3.48 8.33
N ALA A 431 -28.93 4.43 7.39
CA ALA A 431 -29.80 5.60 7.46
C ALA A 431 -31.30 5.21 7.44
N PHE A 432 -32.10 5.88 8.26
CA PHE A 432 -33.56 5.64 8.42
C PHE A 432 -33.91 4.20 8.82
N THR A 433 -33.06 3.55 9.61
CA THR A 433 -33.34 2.22 10.18
C THR A 433 -33.33 2.27 11.70
N SER A 434 -33.94 1.29 12.36
CA SER A 434 -33.86 1.13 13.82
C SER A 434 -32.44 0.87 14.33
N LYS A 435 -31.50 0.54 13.44
CA LYS A 435 -30.07 0.31 13.72
C LYS A 435 -29.20 1.50 13.28
N ALA A 436 -29.77 2.69 13.10
CA ALA A 436 -29.03 3.88 12.73
C ALA A 436 -27.96 4.21 13.79
N ASP A 437 -26.70 4.20 13.36
CA ASP A 437 -25.55 4.56 14.18
C ASP A 437 -25.30 6.09 14.15
N ALA A 438 -24.43 6.58 15.03
CA ALA A 438 -24.10 8.01 15.11
C ALA A 438 -23.58 8.57 13.77
N VAL A 439 -22.96 7.74 12.93
CA VAL A 439 -22.49 8.12 11.59
C VAL A 439 -23.66 8.31 10.63
N ALA A 440 -24.63 7.39 10.60
CA ALA A 440 -25.84 7.55 9.80
C ALA A 440 -26.65 8.79 10.23
N GLY A 441 -26.77 9.04 11.54
CA GLY A 441 -27.42 10.25 12.06
C GLY A 441 -26.75 11.53 11.54
N ARG A 442 -25.41 11.60 11.56
CA ARG A 442 -24.67 12.73 11.00
C ARG A 442 -24.85 12.88 9.49
N ASN A 443 -24.81 11.78 8.73
CA ASN A 443 -25.03 11.83 7.28
C ASN A 443 -26.45 12.32 6.93
N VAL A 444 -27.47 11.88 7.66
CA VAL A 444 -28.85 12.37 7.50
C VAL A 444 -28.95 13.85 7.87
N ALA A 445 -28.27 14.29 8.93
CA ALA A 445 -28.24 15.70 9.29
C ALA A 445 -27.58 16.57 8.20
N GLU A 446 -26.40 16.16 7.71
CA GLU A 446 -25.52 16.94 6.82
C GLU A 446 -25.92 16.91 5.34
N ARG A 447 -26.60 15.85 4.86
CA ARG A 447 -26.91 15.63 3.43
C ARG A 447 -28.37 15.83 3.07
N MET A 448 -29.21 16.16 4.06
CA MET A 448 -30.57 16.63 3.81
C MET A 448 -30.52 18.06 3.28
N PRO A 449 -31.44 18.46 2.39
CA PRO A 449 -31.53 19.85 1.96
C PRO A 449 -31.82 20.78 3.14
N ASP A 450 -31.10 21.90 3.21
CA ASP A 450 -31.20 22.88 4.29
C ASP A 450 -32.48 23.74 4.19
N ASP A 451 -33.05 23.87 2.98
CA ASP A 451 -34.21 24.72 2.69
C ASP A 451 -35.57 24.08 3.07
N LEU A 452 -35.57 22.86 3.63
CA LEU A 452 -36.79 22.15 4.01
C LEU A 452 -37.34 22.62 5.36
N ALA A 453 -38.63 22.96 5.39
CA ALA A 453 -39.34 23.23 6.63
C ALA A 453 -39.26 22.01 7.57
N ALA A 454 -39.12 22.23 8.88
CA ALA A 454 -38.95 21.17 9.87
C ALA A 454 -40.07 20.10 9.81
N ALA A 455 -41.31 20.51 9.63
CA ALA A 455 -42.46 19.60 9.47
C ALA A 455 -42.37 18.75 8.20
N GLN A 456 -41.84 19.29 7.09
CA GLN A 456 -41.64 18.53 5.86
C GLN A 456 -40.47 17.55 5.98
N ARG A 457 -39.41 17.97 6.68
CA ARG A 457 -38.26 17.10 7.00
C ARG A 457 -38.68 15.89 7.83
N GLU A 458 -39.54 16.10 8.82
CA GLU A 458 -40.11 15.01 9.65
C GLU A 458 -40.97 14.06 8.82
N LYS A 459 -41.87 14.58 7.98
CA LYS A 459 -42.67 13.76 7.05
C LYS A 459 -41.82 12.88 6.13
N LEU A 460 -40.77 13.44 5.53
CA LEU A 460 -39.83 12.69 4.69
C LEU A 460 -39.06 11.63 5.48
N THR A 461 -38.69 11.95 6.73
CA THR A 461 -37.98 11.00 7.60
C THR A 461 -38.87 9.79 7.88
N ASN A 462 -40.14 10.00 8.25
CA ASN A 462 -41.10 8.93 8.50
C ASN A 462 -41.34 8.06 7.26
N LEU A 463 -41.45 8.70 6.08
CA LEU A 463 -41.58 7.99 4.80
C LEU A 463 -40.36 7.14 4.48
N PHE A 464 -39.14 7.68 4.64
CA PHE A 464 -37.92 6.94 4.36
C PHE A 464 -37.70 5.78 5.31
N GLU A 465 -38.10 5.91 6.57
CA GLU A 465 -38.11 4.79 7.49
C GLU A 465 -39.07 3.68 7.05
N ALA A 466 -40.26 4.03 6.55
CA ALA A 466 -41.21 3.06 6.00
C ALA A 466 -40.61 2.33 4.76
N VAL A 467 -40.02 3.08 3.82
CA VAL A 467 -39.31 2.52 2.66
C VAL A 467 -38.20 1.55 3.08
N LYS A 468 -37.38 1.92 4.08
CA LYS A 468 -36.27 1.09 4.55
C LYS A 468 -36.76 -0.18 5.27
N ARG A 469 -37.88 -0.11 6.01
CA ARG A 469 -38.52 -1.28 6.61
C ARG A 469 -39.05 -2.24 5.56
N PHE A 470 -39.76 -1.74 4.55
CA PHE A 470 -40.26 -2.55 3.43
C PHE A 470 -39.11 -3.24 2.69
N ALA A 471 -38.06 -2.50 2.35
CA ALA A 471 -36.90 -3.06 1.66
C ALA A 471 -36.14 -4.11 2.51
N ALA A 472 -36.08 -3.92 3.84
CA ALA A 472 -35.45 -4.89 4.74
C ALA A 472 -36.23 -6.21 4.78
N GLU A 473 -37.55 -6.16 4.84
CA GLU A 473 -38.42 -7.34 4.85
C GLU A 473 -38.41 -8.07 3.50
N GLN A 474 -38.37 -7.32 2.38
CA GLN A 474 -38.17 -7.93 1.07
C GLN A 474 -36.80 -8.63 0.95
N HIS A 475 -35.74 -8.03 1.49
CA HIS A 475 -34.43 -8.66 1.49
C HIS A 475 -34.39 -9.93 2.37
N LEU A 476 -35.17 -10.00 3.45
CA LEU A 476 -35.35 -11.24 4.22
C LEU A 476 -36.12 -12.30 3.43
N ALA A 477 -37.19 -11.91 2.73
CA ALA A 477 -37.96 -12.80 1.87
C ALA A 477 -37.10 -13.40 0.74
N GLU A 478 -36.23 -12.60 0.12
CA GLU A 478 -35.31 -13.04 -0.95
C GLU A 478 -34.21 -13.99 -0.46
N ARG A 479 -33.76 -13.81 0.78
CA ARG A 479 -32.81 -14.75 1.41
C ARG A 479 -33.44 -16.10 1.71
N GLN A 480 -34.72 -16.11 2.09
CA GLN A 480 -35.47 -17.35 2.36
C GLN A 480 -35.89 -18.05 1.07
N ASP A 481 -36.30 -17.28 0.04
CA ASP A 481 -36.77 -17.80 -1.24
C ASP A 481 -36.16 -17.01 -2.41
N ARG A 482 -35.24 -17.66 -3.14
CA ARG A 482 -34.54 -17.07 -4.29
C ARG A 482 -35.47 -16.77 -5.46
N SER A 483 -36.67 -17.35 -5.53
CA SER A 483 -37.65 -17.05 -6.60
C SER A 483 -38.30 -15.67 -6.44
N LYS A 484 -38.20 -15.07 -5.25
CA LYS A 484 -38.73 -13.75 -4.90
C LYS A 484 -37.76 -12.60 -5.19
N ILE A 485 -36.62 -12.87 -5.83
CA ILE A 485 -35.63 -11.84 -6.17
C ILE A 485 -36.23 -10.85 -7.17
N VAL A 486 -36.34 -9.60 -6.76
CA VAL A 486 -36.78 -8.47 -7.59
C VAL A 486 -35.65 -7.46 -7.70
N ALA A 487 -35.17 -7.20 -8.92
CA ALA A 487 -34.18 -6.16 -9.19
C ALA A 487 -34.83 -4.77 -9.02
N ALA A 488 -34.10 -3.78 -8.46
CA ALA A 488 -34.60 -2.41 -8.41
C ALA A 488 -34.83 -1.86 -9.82
N ALA A 489 -35.84 -0.98 -9.98
CA ALA A 489 -36.00 -0.23 -11.21
C ALA A 489 -34.73 0.60 -11.46
N SER A 490 -34.09 0.44 -12.63
CA SER A 490 -32.88 1.21 -12.96
C SER A 490 -33.21 2.70 -12.99
N ALA A 491 -32.58 3.48 -12.11
CA ALA A 491 -32.58 4.93 -12.15
C ALA A 491 -31.67 5.43 -13.30
N VAL A 492 -32.07 5.14 -14.53
CA VAL A 492 -31.54 5.79 -15.74
C VAL A 492 -32.56 6.87 -16.12
N PRO A 493 -32.13 8.11 -16.45
CA PRO A 493 -33.05 9.10 -16.99
C PRO A 493 -33.75 8.51 -18.21
N MET A 494 -35.09 8.51 -18.21
CA MET A 494 -35.84 8.32 -19.45
C MET A 494 -35.46 9.46 -20.39
N GLU A 495 -34.54 9.19 -21.32
CA GLU A 495 -34.45 9.96 -22.54
C GLU A 495 -35.74 9.73 -23.35
N PRO A 496 -36.28 10.77 -23.98
CA PRO A 496 -37.59 10.71 -24.61
C PRO A 496 -37.62 9.69 -25.74
N GLU A 497 -38.70 8.90 -25.74
CA GLU A 497 -39.20 8.06 -26.83
C GLU A 497 -38.85 8.63 -28.21
N ALA A 498 -37.85 8.03 -28.86
CA ALA A 498 -37.63 8.22 -30.28
C ALA A 498 -38.66 7.36 -31.04
N GLY A 499 -39.48 8.03 -31.87
CA GLY A 499 -40.68 7.50 -32.51
C GLY A 499 -40.55 6.23 -33.36
N PRO A 500 -41.68 5.73 -33.87
CA PRO A 500 -41.81 4.37 -34.38
C PRO A 500 -41.09 4.23 -35.72
N GLY A 501 -39.97 3.50 -35.74
CA GLY A 501 -39.29 3.24 -37.01
C GLY A 501 -37.83 2.79 -36.98
N LYS A 502 -37.40 1.93 -36.05
CA LYS A 502 -36.12 1.21 -36.21
C LYS A 502 -36.26 -0.26 -35.80
N LYS A 503 -35.95 -1.13 -36.76
CA LYS A 503 -35.96 -2.60 -36.67
C LYS A 503 -35.08 -3.10 -35.52
N PRO A 504 -35.43 -4.21 -34.84
CA PRO A 504 -34.65 -4.75 -33.73
C PRO A 504 -33.26 -5.16 -34.21
N ALA A 505 -32.23 -4.70 -33.50
CA ALA A 505 -30.86 -5.13 -33.69
C ALA A 505 -30.73 -6.61 -33.29
N LYS A 506 -30.04 -7.36 -34.14
CA LYS A 506 -29.82 -8.81 -34.06
C LYS A 506 -29.27 -9.23 -32.69
N GLU A 507 -29.76 -10.38 -32.23
CA GLU A 507 -29.27 -11.15 -31.08
C GLU A 507 -27.74 -11.30 -31.13
N ASN A 508 -27.04 -10.68 -30.19
CA ASN A 508 -25.65 -11.03 -29.90
C ASN A 508 -25.66 -12.35 -29.13
N VAL A 509 -25.31 -13.45 -29.81
CA VAL A 509 -24.98 -14.73 -29.17
C VAL A 509 -23.91 -14.46 -28.10
N THR A 510 -24.26 -14.64 -26.83
CA THR A 510 -23.34 -14.43 -25.71
C THR A 510 -22.26 -15.49 -25.73
N VAL A 511 -21.10 -15.20 -26.32
CA VAL A 511 -19.92 -16.07 -26.28
C VAL A 511 -19.43 -16.16 -24.83
N LEU A 512 -19.35 -17.38 -24.28
CA LEU A 512 -18.86 -17.61 -22.93
C LEU A 512 -17.37 -17.22 -22.82
N PRO A 513 -16.94 -16.61 -21.69
CA PRO A 513 -15.55 -16.21 -21.52
C PRO A 513 -14.62 -17.43 -21.43
N MET A 514 -13.46 -17.37 -22.09
CA MET A 514 -12.42 -18.42 -22.02
C MET A 514 -11.88 -18.59 -20.60
N LEU A 515 -11.78 -17.50 -19.84
CA LEU A 515 -11.55 -17.54 -18.40
C LEU A 515 -12.53 -16.60 -17.72
N ALA A 516 -13.44 -17.15 -16.93
CA ALA A 516 -14.40 -16.35 -16.17
C ALA A 516 -13.72 -15.47 -15.12
N ALA A 517 -14.34 -14.34 -14.82
CA ALA A 517 -13.97 -13.49 -13.69
C ALA A 517 -14.17 -14.24 -12.37
N VAL A 518 -13.23 -14.12 -11.45
CA VAL A 518 -13.32 -14.70 -10.10
C VAL A 518 -13.43 -13.55 -9.11
N THR A 519 -14.64 -13.34 -8.60
CA THR A 519 -14.97 -12.31 -7.60
C THR A 519 -15.20 -12.90 -6.21
N GLU A 520 -15.49 -14.21 -6.13
CA GLU A 520 -15.76 -14.91 -4.88
C GLU A 520 -14.56 -15.76 -4.44
N PHE A 521 -14.13 -15.56 -3.20
CA PHE A 521 -13.01 -16.27 -2.58
C PHE A 521 -13.45 -16.82 -1.23
N LYS A 522 -13.11 -18.09 -0.96
CA LYS A 522 -13.50 -18.77 0.29
C LYS A 522 -12.81 -18.19 1.52
N THR A 523 -11.55 -17.77 1.37
CA THR A 523 -10.75 -17.20 2.45
C THR A 523 -10.79 -15.67 2.37
N PRO A 524 -10.99 -14.96 3.49
CA PRO A 524 -10.82 -13.51 3.52
C PRO A 524 -9.35 -13.14 3.28
N VAL A 525 -9.12 -11.96 2.72
CA VAL A 525 -7.77 -11.47 2.38
C VAL A 525 -6.84 -11.47 3.60
N ASP A 526 -7.37 -11.09 4.76
CA ASP A 526 -6.60 -11.00 5.99
C ASP A 526 -6.12 -12.35 6.52
N GLU A 527 -6.95 -13.39 6.41
CA GLU A 527 -6.59 -14.73 6.86
C GLU A 527 -5.55 -15.36 5.94
N GLU A 528 -5.72 -15.19 4.62
CA GLU A 528 -4.73 -15.63 3.65
C GLU A 528 -3.39 -14.89 3.83
N ALA A 529 -3.43 -13.57 4.03
CA ALA A 529 -2.23 -12.78 4.28
C ALA A 529 -1.48 -13.26 5.52
N ARG A 530 -2.19 -13.50 6.63
CA ARG A 530 -1.59 -14.06 7.86
C ARG A 530 -0.93 -15.41 7.60
N SER A 531 -1.58 -16.29 6.86
CA SER A 531 -1.01 -17.60 6.52
C SER A 531 0.29 -17.49 5.71
N ARG A 532 0.34 -16.59 4.72
CA ARG A 532 1.54 -16.34 3.90
C ARG A 532 2.68 -15.75 4.72
N VAL A 533 2.39 -14.81 5.63
CA VAL A 533 3.39 -14.24 6.54
C VAL A 533 3.96 -15.28 7.48
N LEU A 534 3.11 -16.13 8.06
CA LEU A 534 3.55 -17.19 8.98
C LEU A 534 4.43 -18.24 8.28
N ALA A 535 4.25 -18.45 6.97
CA ALA A 535 5.09 -19.31 6.14
C ALA A 535 6.34 -18.59 5.58
N ALA A 536 6.48 -17.28 5.79
CA ALA A 536 7.57 -16.50 5.21
C ALA A 536 8.91 -16.84 5.88
N PRO A 537 10.00 -17.09 5.11
CA PRO A 537 11.32 -17.40 5.67
C PRO A 537 11.84 -16.34 6.64
N LEU A 538 11.60 -15.05 6.31
CA LEU A 538 12.02 -13.93 7.15
C LEU A 538 11.31 -13.95 8.51
N TYR A 539 10.01 -14.27 8.54
CA TYR A 539 9.25 -14.35 9.78
C TYR A 539 9.78 -15.48 10.68
N HIS A 540 10.03 -16.67 10.10
CA HIS A 540 10.64 -17.79 10.82
C HIS A 540 12.03 -17.44 11.38
N GLN A 541 12.85 -16.71 10.62
CA GLN A 541 14.17 -16.27 11.07
C GLN A 541 14.07 -15.33 12.29
N GLN A 542 13.16 -14.34 12.26
CA GLN A 542 12.99 -13.42 13.38
C GLN A 542 12.41 -14.13 14.61
N ARG A 543 11.49 -15.07 14.41
CA ARG A 543 10.94 -15.90 15.49
C ARG A 543 12.03 -16.75 16.14
N ALA A 544 12.92 -17.34 15.34
CA ALA A 544 14.06 -18.10 15.83
C ALA A 544 15.06 -17.23 16.60
N ALA A 545 15.29 -15.99 16.16
CA ALA A 545 16.15 -15.05 16.87
C ALA A 545 15.60 -14.70 18.26
N LEU A 546 14.28 -14.45 18.36
CA LEU A 546 13.61 -14.25 19.66
C LEU A 546 13.69 -15.52 20.53
N ALA A 547 13.48 -16.71 19.94
CA ALA A 547 13.58 -17.97 20.66
C ALA A 547 14.99 -18.25 21.20
N ASN A 548 16.04 -17.83 20.50
CA ASN A 548 17.41 -17.96 20.99
C ASN A 548 17.65 -17.08 22.23
N THR A 549 17.17 -15.83 22.23
CA THR A 549 17.23 -14.96 23.42
C THR A 549 16.30 -15.46 24.54
N ALA A 550 15.19 -16.10 24.21
CA ALA A 550 14.27 -16.62 25.22
C ALA A 550 14.88 -17.75 26.07
N ARG A 551 15.81 -18.53 25.51
CA ARG A 551 16.51 -19.64 26.20
C ARG A 551 17.36 -19.19 27.40
N THR A 552 17.80 -17.94 27.43
CA THR A 552 18.56 -17.39 28.56
C THR A 552 17.64 -16.83 29.65
N ILE A 553 16.42 -16.45 29.32
CA ILE A 553 15.49 -15.74 30.21
C ILE A 553 14.51 -16.70 30.89
N TRP A 554 13.83 -17.55 30.12
CA TRP A 554 12.73 -18.41 30.59
C TRP A 554 13.15 -19.88 30.68
N ARG A 555 12.57 -20.60 31.65
CA ARG A 555 12.70 -22.07 31.76
C ARG A 555 12.00 -22.80 30.62
N ASP A 556 10.85 -22.28 30.19
CA ASP A 556 10.15 -22.72 28.98
C ASP A 556 10.21 -21.61 27.91
N PRO A 557 11.27 -21.57 27.08
CA PRO A 557 11.41 -20.57 26.05
C PRO A 557 10.39 -20.73 24.91
N ALA A 558 9.90 -21.95 24.67
CA ALA A 558 8.93 -22.20 23.61
C ALA A 558 7.55 -21.66 24.00
N GLY A 559 7.11 -21.92 25.24
CA GLY A 559 5.86 -21.38 25.77
C GLY A 559 5.83 -19.86 25.80
N ALA A 560 6.91 -19.21 26.27
CA ALA A 560 7.01 -17.75 26.33
C ALA A 560 6.93 -17.11 24.93
N VAL A 561 7.66 -17.65 23.95
CA VAL A 561 7.64 -17.14 22.56
C VAL A 561 6.27 -17.34 21.91
N SER A 562 5.62 -18.49 22.13
CA SER A 562 4.27 -18.75 21.61
C SER A 562 3.24 -17.78 22.20
N MET A 563 3.32 -17.46 23.49
CA MET A 563 2.43 -16.48 24.13
C MET A 563 2.65 -15.07 23.56
N ILE A 564 3.91 -14.66 23.36
CA ILE A 564 4.25 -13.38 22.73
C ILE A 564 3.73 -13.32 21.29
N GLU A 565 3.92 -14.39 20.52
CA GLU A 565 3.43 -14.52 19.16
C GLU A 565 1.91 -14.44 19.08
N GLU A 566 1.19 -15.10 19.99
CA GLU A 566 -0.26 -15.02 20.09
C GLU A 566 -0.76 -13.59 20.33
N LEU A 567 -0.05 -12.80 21.16
CA LEU A 567 -0.38 -11.39 21.38
C LEU A 567 -0.16 -10.56 20.11
N ILE A 568 0.93 -10.80 19.36
CA ILE A 568 1.18 -10.14 18.07
C ILE A 568 0.06 -10.50 17.07
N LEU A 569 -0.34 -11.77 17.00
CA LEU A 569 -1.41 -12.26 16.12
C LEU A 569 -2.80 -11.70 16.50
N LYS A 570 -3.05 -11.43 17.78
CA LYS A 570 -4.25 -10.73 18.28
C LYS A 570 -4.23 -9.22 17.99
N GLY A 571 -3.14 -8.68 17.47
CA GLY A 571 -3.01 -7.28 17.06
C GLY A 571 -2.47 -6.34 18.13
N PHE A 572 -1.88 -6.84 19.22
CA PHE A 572 -1.22 -5.99 20.19
C PHE A 572 0.09 -5.42 19.63
N ALA A 573 0.32 -4.13 19.86
CA ALA A 573 1.53 -3.46 19.39
C ALA A 573 2.79 -4.07 20.04
N ALA A 574 3.77 -4.45 19.21
CA ALA A 574 5.00 -5.08 19.66
C ALA A 574 5.78 -4.23 20.67
N ASP A 575 5.73 -2.90 20.57
CA ASP A 575 6.36 -2.01 21.55
C ASP A 575 5.73 -2.13 22.95
N ARG A 576 4.41 -2.33 23.02
CA ARG A 576 3.71 -2.52 24.30
C ARG A 576 4.05 -3.86 24.92
N ILE A 577 4.12 -4.91 24.11
CA ILE A 577 4.54 -6.24 24.57
C ILE A 577 6.01 -6.20 25.03
N ALA A 578 6.89 -5.52 24.28
CA ALA A 578 8.30 -5.37 24.64
C ALA A 578 8.47 -4.62 25.97
N ALA A 579 7.68 -3.56 26.20
CA ALA A 579 7.67 -2.83 27.46
C ALA A 579 7.15 -3.72 28.61
N ALA A 580 6.08 -4.46 28.39
CA ALA A 580 5.52 -5.39 29.38
C ALA A 580 6.52 -6.50 29.75
N VAL A 581 7.19 -7.11 28.76
CA VAL A 581 8.25 -8.11 28.97
C VAL A 581 9.45 -7.51 29.72
N SER A 582 9.78 -6.24 29.47
CA SER A 582 10.87 -5.55 30.17
C SER A 582 10.53 -5.25 31.64
N ASN A 583 9.26 -4.93 31.91
CA ASN A 583 8.78 -4.58 33.25
C ASN A 583 8.51 -5.81 34.12
N ASP A 584 7.87 -6.84 33.55
CA ASP A 584 7.56 -8.08 34.25
C ASP A 584 7.77 -9.31 33.33
N PRO A 585 9.03 -9.78 33.21
CA PRO A 585 9.32 -10.95 32.39
C PRO A 585 8.79 -12.25 32.99
N ALA A 586 8.42 -12.28 34.30
CA ALA A 586 7.87 -13.47 34.94
C ALA A 586 6.41 -13.75 34.52
N ALA A 587 5.67 -12.72 34.08
CA ALA A 587 4.31 -12.85 33.55
C ALA A 587 4.23 -13.72 32.27
N TYR A 588 5.35 -13.84 31.54
CA TYR A 588 5.44 -14.57 30.28
C TYR A 588 6.05 -15.97 30.44
N GLY A 589 6.41 -16.35 31.67
CA GLY A 589 6.95 -17.67 31.99
C GLY A 589 7.88 -17.65 33.21
N ALA A 590 8.10 -18.82 33.80
CA ALA A 590 9.03 -18.94 34.92
C ALA A 590 10.48 -18.61 34.49
N LEU A 591 11.10 -17.65 35.18
CA LEU A 591 12.47 -17.22 34.90
C LEU A 591 13.51 -18.28 35.25
N ARG A 592 14.61 -18.29 34.51
CA ARG A 592 15.77 -19.16 34.75
C ARG A 592 16.54 -18.74 36.01
N GLY A 593 17.20 -19.69 36.67
CA GLY A 593 17.89 -19.44 37.93
C GLY A 593 16.98 -19.16 39.13
N SER A 594 17.59 -18.70 40.23
CA SER A 594 16.95 -18.37 41.52
C SER A 594 17.35 -16.96 41.96
N ASP A 595 16.40 -16.21 42.51
CA ASP A 595 16.63 -14.86 43.07
C ASP A 595 16.68 -14.85 44.61
N ARG A 596 16.72 -16.04 45.24
CA ARG A 596 16.84 -16.16 46.69
C ARG A 596 18.21 -15.63 47.11
N LEU A 597 18.26 -14.87 48.22
CA LEU A 597 19.50 -14.28 48.74
C LEU A 597 20.60 -15.32 48.99
N MET A 598 20.23 -16.52 49.43
CA MET A 598 21.15 -17.65 49.65
C MET A 598 21.76 -18.19 48.33
N ASP A 599 21.04 -18.06 47.22
CA ASP A 599 21.42 -18.63 45.92
C ASP A 599 22.21 -17.64 45.04
N LYS A 600 22.32 -16.36 45.45
CA LYS A 600 22.98 -15.30 44.65
C LYS A 600 24.44 -15.58 44.32
N MET A 601 25.16 -16.30 45.21
CA MET A 601 26.56 -16.69 45.00
C MET A 601 26.72 -18.04 44.29
N LEU A 602 25.62 -18.78 44.08
CA LEU A 602 25.59 -20.09 43.42
C LEU A 602 25.35 -19.94 41.91
N ALA A 603 25.51 -21.05 41.18
CA ALA A 603 25.26 -21.10 39.74
C ALA A 603 23.85 -20.62 39.36
N SER A 604 22.84 -20.96 40.19
CA SER A 604 21.45 -20.52 40.00
C SER A 604 21.26 -19.01 40.14
N GLY A 605 22.04 -18.32 40.98
CA GLY A 605 22.05 -16.86 41.07
C GLY A 605 22.70 -16.19 39.86
N ARG A 606 23.76 -16.81 39.31
CA ARG A 606 24.39 -16.34 38.07
C ARG A 606 23.44 -16.47 36.87
N GLU A 607 22.75 -17.60 36.73
CA GLU A 607 21.72 -17.79 35.70
C GLU A 607 20.59 -16.75 35.79
N ARG A 608 20.18 -16.37 37.02
CA ARG A 608 19.16 -15.33 37.22
C ARG A 608 19.67 -13.94 36.79
N LYS A 609 20.94 -13.64 37.07
CA LYS A 609 21.58 -12.39 36.65
C LYS A 609 21.70 -12.31 35.13
N GLU A 610 22.09 -13.40 34.48
CA GLU A 610 22.14 -13.51 33.02
C GLU A 610 20.75 -13.38 32.38
N ALA A 611 19.73 -14.02 32.97
CA ALA A 611 18.34 -13.89 32.54
C ALA A 611 17.90 -12.42 32.57
N ALA A 612 18.18 -11.68 33.67
CA ALA A 612 17.83 -10.27 33.78
C ALA A 612 18.58 -9.39 32.76
N GLN A 613 19.86 -9.69 32.49
CA GLN A 613 20.67 -8.96 31.50
C GLN A 613 20.25 -9.22 30.05
N ALA A 614 19.63 -10.36 29.76
CA ALA A 614 19.15 -10.71 28.43
C ALA A 614 17.77 -10.10 28.07
N VAL A 615 17.00 -9.63 29.06
CA VAL A 615 15.66 -9.05 28.85
C VAL A 615 15.65 -7.87 27.85
N PRO A 616 16.57 -6.89 27.92
CA PRO A 616 16.61 -5.81 26.93
C PRO A 616 16.87 -6.31 25.49
N GLU A 617 17.70 -7.34 25.32
CA GLU A 617 17.94 -7.93 24.00
C GLU A 617 16.66 -8.61 23.48
N ALA A 618 15.97 -9.38 24.31
CA ALA A 618 14.68 -9.98 23.94
C ALA A 618 13.63 -8.92 23.55
N ALA A 619 13.60 -7.78 24.24
CA ALA A 619 12.72 -6.66 23.88
C ALA A 619 13.07 -6.09 22.49
N VAL A 620 14.34 -5.99 22.12
CA VAL A 620 14.77 -5.57 20.76
C VAL A 620 14.35 -6.61 19.73
N ARG A 621 14.61 -7.91 19.98
CA ARG A 621 14.21 -9.01 19.08
C ARG A 621 12.69 -9.05 18.86
N LEU A 622 11.93 -8.77 19.90
CA LEU A 622 10.47 -8.71 19.86
C LEU A 622 9.98 -7.55 18.99
N ARG A 623 10.56 -6.35 19.14
CA ARG A 623 10.23 -5.20 18.27
C ARG A 623 10.57 -5.48 16.81
N THR A 624 11.72 -6.11 16.54
CA THR A 624 12.08 -6.51 15.17
C THR A 624 11.11 -7.54 14.61
N LEU A 625 10.75 -8.57 15.37
CA LEU A 625 9.74 -9.56 14.97
C LEU A 625 8.39 -8.89 14.66
N GLY A 626 7.90 -8.05 15.58
CA GLY A 626 6.64 -7.32 15.40
C GLY A 626 6.63 -6.40 14.18
N SER A 627 7.69 -5.61 13.98
CA SER A 627 7.82 -4.75 12.80
C SER A 627 7.88 -5.54 11.50
N SER A 628 8.61 -6.67 11.48
CA SER A 628 8.68 -7.55 10.31
C SER A 628 7.33 -8.18 10.01
N TYR A 629 6.58 -8.59 11.04
CA TYR A 629 5.24 -9.14 10.88
C TYR A 629 4.27 -8.12 10.28
N VAL A 630 4.21 -6.90 10.82
CA VAL A 630 3.33 -5.83 10.31
C VAL A 630 3.68 -5.48 8.86
N ASN A 631 4.96 -5.29 8.56
CA ASN A 631 5.41 -4.93 7.21
C ASN A 631 5.13 -6.04 6.20
N LEU A 632 5.39 -7.31 6.56
CA LEU A 632 5.09 -8.45 5.71
C LEU A 632 3.57 -8.63 5.53
N LEU A 633 2.78 -8.46 6.59
CA LEU A 633 1.32 -8.57 6.53
C LEU A 633 0.71 -7.52 5.60
N ASP A 634 1.17 -6.28 5.69
CA ASP A 634 0.71 -5.22 4.80
C ASP A 634 1.15 -5.43 3.35
N ALA A 635 2.36 -5.96 3.13
CA ALA A 635 2.83 -6.32 1.79
C ALA A 635 1.99 -7.46 1.18
N GLU A 636 1.75 -8.53 1.94
CA GLU A 636 0.93 -9.67 1.51
C GLU A 636 -0.53 -9.28 1.26
N ARG A 637 -1.12 -8.44 2.13
CA ARG A 637 -2.47 -7.89 1.91
C ARG A 637 -2.57 -7.16 0.58
N ARG A 638 -1.59 -6.32 0.25
CA ARG A 638 -1.55 -5.60 -1.03
C ARG A 638 -1.37 -6.57 -2.19
N SER A 639 -0.50 -7.57 -2.05
CA SER A 639 -0.26 -8.59 -3.07
C SER A 639 -1.53 -9.39 -3.38
N ILE A 640 -2.16 -9.96 -2.35
CA ILE A 640 -3.41 -10.74 -2.48
C ILE A 640 -4.53 -9.88 -3.05
N THR A 641 -4.66 -8.63 -2.60
CA THR A 641 -5.69 -7.72 -3.14
C THR A 641 -5.46 -7.47 -4.63
N ALA A 642 -4.21 -7.23 -5.05
CA ALA A 642 -3.87 -7.06 -6.46
C ALA A 642 -4.08 -8.34 -7.28
N GLU A 643 -3.72 -9.51 -6.74
CA GLU A 643 -3.99 -10.82 -7.35
C GLU A 643 -5.50 -11.02 -7.58
N ARG A 644 -6.33 -10.79 -6.56
CA ARG A 644 -7.79 -10.94 -6.64
C ARG A 644 -8.44 -9.93 -7.59
N GLN A 645 -7.98 -8.68 -7.59
CA GLN A 645 -8.42 -7.66 -8.55
C GLN A 645 -8.11 -8.07 -10.00
N ARG A 646 -6.93 -8.64 -10.25
CA ARG A 646 -6.58 -9.16 -11.58
C ARG A 646 -7.41 -10.37 -11.97
N MET A 647 -7.71 -11.26 -11.03
CA MET A 647 -8.58 -12.42 -11.25
C MET A 647 -10.03 -12.05 -11.55
N ALA A 648 -10.50 -10.86 -11.14
CA ALA A 648 -11.81 -10.33 -11.50
C ALA A 648 -11.92 -9.93 -12.98
N VAL A 649 -10.81 -9.88 -13.73
CA VAL A 649 -10.84 -9.63 -15.17
C VAL A 649 -11.21 -10.92 -15.90
N ALA A 650 -12.39 -10.95 -16.52
CA ALA A 650 -12.76 -12.02 -17.44
C ALA A 650 -11.94 -11.92 -18.73
N ILE A 651 -11.52 -13.06 -19.28
CA ILE A 651 -10.94 -13.12 -20.63
C ILE A 651 -12.08 -13.46 -21.59
N PRO A 652 -12.44 -12.54 -22.50
CA PRO A 652 -13.54 -12.74 -23.45
C PRO A 652 -13.35 -14.02 -24.26
N GLY A 653 -14.45 -14.64 -24.66
CA GLY A 653 -14.42 -15.73 -25.64
C GLY A 653 -14.16 -15.19 -27.05
N LEU A 654 -13.61 -16.05 -27.91
CA LEU A 654 -13.43 -15.75 -29.33
C LEU A 654 -14.66 -16.25 -30.11
N SER A 655 -15.05 -15.53 -31.16
CA SER A 655 -16.02 -16.06 -32.12
C SER A 655 -15.43 -17.26 -32.86
N ARG A 656 -16.29 -18.13 -33.40
CA ARG A 656 -15.85 -19.33 -34.14
C ARG A 656 -14.89 -19.00 -35.29
N GLY A 657 -15.13 -17.90 -36.00
CA GLY A 657 -14.23 -17.42 -37.06
C GLY A 657 -12.86 -16.96 -36.52
N ALA A 658 -12.84 -16.32 -35.36
CA ALA A 658 -11.60 -15.91 -34.70
C ALA A 658 -10.82 -17.12 -34.12
N GLU A 659 -11.49 -18.15 -33.62
CA GLU A 659 -10.86 -19.40 -33.20
C GLU A 659 -10.21 -20.16 -34.37
N GLU A 660 -10.90 -20.25 -35.51
CA GLU A 660 -10.37 -20.86 -36.73
C GLU A 660 -9.15 -20.09 -37.26
N ALA A 661 -9.21 -18.76 -37.27
CA ALA A 661 -8.07 -17.91 -37.62
C ALA A 661 -6.87 -18.10 -36.67
N LEU A 662 -7.12 -18.20 -35.36
CA LEU A 662 -6.07 -18.47 -34.37
C LEU A 662 -5.45 -19.86 -34.58
N ALA A 663 -6.26 -20.88 -34.85
CA ALA A 663 -5.77 -22.23 -35.14
C ALA A 663 -4.87 -22.25 -36.39
N GLN A 664 -5.24 -21.52 -37.45
CA GLN A 664 -4.40 -21.36 -38.63
C GLN A 664 -3.06 -20.69 -38.31
N ARG A 665 -3.05 -19.63 -37.49
CA ARG A 665 -1.81 -18.95 -37.05
C ARG A 665 -0.90 -19.86 -36.23
N VAL A 666 -1.48 -20.64 -35.30
CA VAL A 666 -0.75 -21.62 -34.51
C VAL A 666 -0.13 -22.71 -35.40
N ALA A 667 -0.90 -23.21 -36.39
CA ALA A 667 -0.41 -24.20 -37.35
C ALA A 667 0.71 -23.66 -38.26
N GLN A 668 0.58 -22.42 -38.73
CA GLN A 668 1.62 -21.74 -39.52
C GLN A 668 2.94 -21.63 -38.74
N ARG A 669 2.88 -21.35 -37.44
CA ARG A 669 4.07 -21.28 -36.59
C ARG A 669 4.74 -22.61 -36.29
N LYS A 670 3.94 -23.67 -36.11
CA LYS A 670 4.49 -25.03 -35.93
C LYS A 670 5.20 -25.53 -37.19
N ASN A 671 4.73 -25.09 -38.37
CA ASN A 671 5.33 -25.41 -39.65
C ASN A 671 6.47 -24.41 -39.99
N GLY A 672 7.60 -24.52 -39.30
CA GLY A 672 8.79 -23.67 -39.47
C GLY A 672 9.40 -23.58 -40.88
N ARG A 673 8.85 -24.28 -41.89
CA ARG A 673 9.28 -24.27 -43.30
C ARG A 673 8.55 -23.24 -44.20
N LYS A 674 7.52 -22.53 -43.71
CA LYS A 674 6.73 -21.55 -44.51
C LYS A 674 6.85 -20.09 -44.02
N LEU A 675 8.03 -19.68 -43.53
CA LEU A 675 8.28 -18.31 -43.03
C LEU A 675 8.20 -17.20 -44.12
N ASN A 676 8.11 -17.55 -45.40
CA ASN A 676 8.13 -16.60 -46.51
C ASN A 676 6.75 -16.30 -47.13
N ILE A 677 5.65 -16.81 -46.59
CA ILE A 677 4.31 -16.46 -47.06
C ILE A 677 3.75 -15.37 -46.14
N PRO A 678 3.49 -14.14 -46.64
CA PRO A 678 2.81 -13.12 -45.86
C PRO A 678 1.51 -13.69 -45.33
N ALA A 679 1.40 -13.69 -44.00
CA ALA A 679 0.18 -14.00 -43.30
C ALA A 679 -1.00 -13.25 -43.96
N ALA A 680 -2.01 -13.97 -44.46
CA ALA A 680 -3.21 -13.33 -45.00
C ALA A 680 -3.78 -12.35 -43.96
N PRO A 681 -4.14 -11.12 -44.35
CA PRO A 681 -4.59 -10.09 -43.42
C PRO A 681 -5.85 -10.56 -42.68
N LEU A 682 -5.87 -10.38 -41.37
CA LEU A 682 -7.04 -10.72 -40.56
C LEU A 682 -8.20 -9.77 -40.86
N ASP A 683 -9.41 -10.31 -40.89
CA ASP A 683 -10.63 -9.52 -40.96
C ASP A 683 -10.67 -8.47 -39.84
N ALA A 684 -11.25 -7.30 -40.11
CA ALA A 684 -11.26 -6.19 -39.16
C ALA A 684 -11.97 -6.54 -37.84
N ASN A 685 -13.00 -7.39 -37.87
CA ASN A 685 -13.70 -7.82 -36.67
C ASN A 685 -12.86 -8.83 -35.86
N ILE A 686 -12.19 -9.76 -36.52
CA ILE A 686 -11.28 -10.73 -35.87
C ILE A 686 -10.09 -10.00 -35.22
N ARG A 687 -9.55 -8.96 -35.85
CA ARG A 687 -8.49 -8.12 -35.27
C ARG A 687 -8.93 -7.41 -33.99
N ARG A 688 -10.17 -6.92 -33.96
CA ARG A 688 -10.75 -6.31 -32.76
C ARG A 688 -10.86 -7.32 -31.62
N GLU A 689 -11.41 -8.51 -31.89
CA GLU A 689 -11.52 -9.58 -30.90
C GLU A 689 -10.14 -9.99 -30.34
N PHE A 690 -9.13 -10.17 -31.21
CA PHE A 690 -7.77 -10.48 -30.77
C PHE A 690 -7.16 -9.35 -29.92
N THR A 691 -7.43 -8.10 -30.26
CA THR A 691 -6.96 -6.95 -29.49
C THR A 691 -7.62 -6.89 -28.12
N ASP A 692 -8.92 -7.15 -28.03
CA ASP A 692 -9.68 -7.17 -26.78
C ASP A 692 -9.21 -8.31 -25.86
N VAL A 693 -9.02 -9.51 -26.41
CA VAL A 693 -8.44 -10.64 -25.68
C VAL A 693 -7.01 -10.33 -25.24
N SER A 694 -6.17 -9.78 -26.11
CA SER A 694 -4.79 -9.40 -25.75
C SER A 694 -4.76 -8.37 -24.62
N LYS A 695 -5.70 -7.41 -24.62
CA LYS A 695 -5.83 -6.39 -23.57
C LYS A 695 -6.30 -7.00 -22.25
N ALA A 696 -7.28 -7.89 -22.28
CA ALA A 696 -7.75 -8.61 -21.10
C ALA A 696 -6.64 -9.50 -20.49
N LEU A 697 -5.85 -10.17 -21.34
CA LEU A 697 -4.68 -10.94 -20.90
C LEU A 697 -3.62 -10.06 -20.23
N ASP A 698 -3.32 -8.88 -20.79
CA ASP A 698 -2.38 -7.93 -20.17
C ASP A 698 -2.90 -7.39 -18.84
N GLN A 699 -4.21 -7.18 -18.71
CA GLN A 699 -4.84 -6.71 -17.47
C GLN A 699 -4.83 -7.79 -16.38
N ARG A 700 -5.09 -9.06 -16.73
CA ARG A 700 -5.14 -10.18 -15.79
C ARG A 700 -3.76 -10.69 -15.38
N PHE A 701 -2.83 -10.78 -16.33
CA PHE A 701 -1.53 -11.41 -16.09
C PHE A 701 -0.36 -10.42 -16.01
N GLY A 702 -0.59 -9.16 -16.36
CA GLY A 702 0.47 -8.20 -16.56
C GLY A 702 0.96 -8.18 -18.01
N ARG A 703 1.53 -7.04 -18.39
CA ARG A 703 1.90 -6.76 -19.78
C ARG A 703 2.92 -7.76 -20.30
N ASN A 704 2.56 -8.48 -21.38
CA ASN A 704 3.41 -9.50 -22.03
C ASN A 704 3.85 -10.67 -21.12
N ALA A 705 3.21 -10.91 -19.98
CA ALA A 705 3.62 -11.96 -19.05
C ALA A 705 3.57 -13.37 -19.68
N LEU A 706 2.57 -13.64 -20.53
CA LEU A 706 2.46 -14.88 -21.32
C LEU A 706 3.55 -15.03 -22.37
N ILE A 707 4.02 -13.92 -22.95
CA ILE A 707 5.10 -13.94 -23.95
C ILE A 707 6.44 -14.25 -23.28
N ARG A 708 6.70 -13.63 -22.12
CA ARG A 708 7.93 -13.83 -21.33
C ARG A 708 8.02 -15.20 -20.66
N GLY A 709 6.88 -15.84 -20.40
CA GLY A 709 6.85 -17.13 -19.71
C GLY A 709 7.01 -16.97 -18.20
N ASP A 710 6.39 -15.94 -17.62
CA ASP A 710 6.47 -15.65 -16.19
C ASP A 710 5.89 -16.84 -15.39
N LYS A 711 6.60 -17.32 -14.35
CA LYS A 711 6.16 -18.49 -13.54
C LYS A 711 4.94 -18.18 -12.67
N GLU A 712 4.68 -16.90 -12.38
CA GLU A 712 3.61 -16.43 -11.48
C GLU A 712 2.23 -16.36 -12.15
N LEU A 713 2.11 -16.67 -13.45
CA LEU A 713 0.83 -16.66 -14.17
C LEU A 713 -0.25 -17.51 -13.48
N ILE A 714 0.16 -18.62 -12.86
CA ILE A 714 -0.76 -19.57 -12.22
C ILE A 714 -1.43 -19.00 -10.96
N ASN A 715 -0.85 -17.96 -10.35
CA ASN A 715 -1.40 -17.27 -9.19
C ASN A 715 -2.61 -16.40 -9.57
N HIS A 716 -2.75 -16.04 -10.85
CA HIS A 716 -3.87 -15.26 -11.39
C HIS A 716 -4.97 -16.12 -12.04
N VAL A 717 -4.93 -17.44 -11.78
CA VAL A 717 -5.91 -18.41 -12.28
C VAL A 717 -6.45 -19.25 -11.12
N SER A 718 -7.78 -19.34 -11.01
CA SER A 718 -8.41 -20.15 -9.98
C SER A 718 -8.07 -21.64 -10.17
N PRO A 719 -7.97 -22.44 -9.10
CA PRO A 719 -7.65 -23.87 -9.21
C PRO A 719 -8.52 -24.63 -10.22
N ALA A 720 -9.82 -24.30 -10.30
CA ALA A 720 -10.76 -24.90 -11.25
C ALA A 720 -10.46 -24.54 -12.73
N GLN A 721 -9.86 -23.38 -13.00
CA GLN A 721 -9.55 -22.91 -14.35
C GLN A 721 -8.13 -23.27 -14.81
N ARG A 722 -7.24 -23.75 -13.92
CA ARG A 722 -5.83 -24.01 -14.25
C ARG A 722 -5.64 -25.00 -15.40
N GLY A 723 -6.43 -26.08 -15.42
CA GLY A 723 -6.37 -27.07 -16.50
C GLY A 723 -6.76 -26.49 -17.86
N ALA A 724 -7.84 -25.72 -17.91
CA ALA A 724 -8.30 -25.04 -19.12
C ALA A 724 -7.27 -23.99 -19.59
N PHE A 725 -6.72 -23.20 -18.66
CA PHE A 725 -5.69 -22.21 -18.98
C PHE A 725 -4.42 -22.85 -19.56
N ALA A 726 -3.92 -23.93 -18.94
CA ALA A 726 -2.74 -24.63 -19.43
C ALA A 726 -2.93 -25.17 -20.86
N ALA A 727 -4.12 -25.68 -21.19
CA ALA A 727 -4.45 -26.16 -22.54
C ALA A 727 -4.47 -25.02 -23.59
N MET A 728 -4.84 -23.79 -23.17
CA MET A 728 -4.96 -22.64 -24.06
C MET A 728 -3.72 -21.73 -24.09
N GLN A 729 -2.80 -21.87 -23.13
CA GLN A 729 -1.69 -20.93 -22.89
C GLN A 729 -0.85 -20.66 -24.15
N GLU A 730 -0.45 -21.71 -24.86
CA GLU A 730 0.32 -21.57 -26.11
C GLU A 730 -0.47 -20.86 -27.22
N ARG A 731 -1.78 -21.13 -27.32
CA ARG A 731 -2.66 -20.44 -28.29
C ARG A 731 -2.80 -18.96 -27.95
N LEU A 732 -3.00 -18.61 -26.68
CA LEU A 732 -3.10 -17.23 -26.21
C LEU A 732 -1.77 -16.47 -26.38
N LYS A 733 -0.63 -17.15 -26.20
CA LYS A 733 0.70 -16.60 -26.49
C LYS A 733 0.86 -16.26 -27.97
N VAL A 734 0.43 -17.15 -28.87
CA VAL A 734 0.42 -16.86 -30.32
C VAL A 734 -0.48 -15.66 -30.63
N LEU A 735 -1.68 -15.59 -30.04
CA LEU A 735 -2.60 -14.47 -30.21
C LEU A 735 -1.96 -13.13 -29.81
N GLN A 736 -1.39 -13.02 -28.61
CA GLN A 736 -0.73 -11.78 -28.19
C GLN A 736 0.43 -11.40 -29.13
N GLN A 737 1.23 -12.38 -29.57
CA GLN A 737 2.33 -12.09 -30.50
C GLN A 737 1.83 -11.65 -31.89
N THR A 738 0.69 -12.16 -32.37
CA THR A 738 0.08 -11.67 -33.61
C THR A 738 -0.39 -10.22 -33.49
N VAL A 739 -1.07 -9.85 -32.38
CA VAL A 739 -1.51 -8.46 -32.13
C VAL A 739 -0.32 -7.52 -32.04
N ARG A 740 0.77 -7.93 -31.38
CA ARG A 740 1.99 -7.11 -31.28
C ARG A 740 2.62 -6.88 -32.66
N HIS A 741 2.71 -7.93 -33.48
CA HIS A 741 3.26 -7.82 -34.84
C HIS A 741 2.42 -6.89 -35.72
N GLU A 742 1.09 -7.01 -35.71
CA GLU A 742 0.20 -6.13 -36.47
C GLU A 742 0.30 -4.67 -35.99
N SER A 743 0.34 -4.44 -34.67
CA SER A 743 0.52 -3.10 -34.12
C SER A 743 1.88 -2.48 -34.51
N SER A 744 2.95 -3.28 -34.60
CA SER A 744 4.25 -2.77 -35.06
C SER A 744 4.23 -2.42 -36.54
N GLU A 745 3.57 -3.21 -37.38
CA GLU A 745 3.41 -2.92 -38.81
C GLU A 745 2.58 -1.65 -39.04
N GLU A 746 1.49 -1.44 -38.29
CA GLU A 746 0.70 -0.20 -38.34
C GLU A 746 1.54 1.02 -37.95
N ILE A 747 2.35 0.93 -36.88
CA ILE A 747 3.26 2.01 -36.46
C ILE A 747 4.30 2.29 -37.54
N ILE A 748 4.85 1.25 -38.18
CA ILE A 748 5.83 1.40 -39.27
C ILE A 748 5.17 2.03 -40.50
N ALA A 749 3.97 1.60 -40.87
CA ALA A 749 3.19 2.17 -41.97
C ALA A 749 2.83 3.63 -41.72
N GLU A 750 2.38 3.98 -40.51
CA GLU A 750 2.07 5.36 -40.11
C GLU A 750 3.33 6.24 -40.15
N ARG A 751 4.48 5.72 -39.67
CA ARG A 751 5.77 6.42 -39.78
C ARG A 751 6.18 6.64 -41.24
N ARG A 752 6.01 5.65 -42.12
CA ARG A 752 6.27 5.78 -43.56
C ARG A 752 5.35 6.83 -44.20
N GLN A 753 4.06 6.82 -43.86
CA GLN A 753 3.09 7.80 -44.37
C GLN A 753 3.41 9.22 -43.88
N ARG A 754 3.80 9.39 -42.62
CA ARG A 754 4.28 10.67 -42.07
C ARG A 754 5.56 11.16 -42.77
N ALA A 755 6.52 10.27 -43.05
CA ALA A 755 7.73 10.62 -43.79
C ALA A 755 7.41 11.07 -45.23
N VAL A 756 6.50 10.37 -45.93
CA VAL A 756 6.03 10.76 -47.27
C VAL A 756 5.28 12.10 -47.25
N SER A 757 4.47 12.37 -46.21
CA SER A 757 3.78 13.67 -46.07
C SER A 757 4.73 14.84 -45.80
N ARG A 758 5.82 14.63 -45.03
CA ARG A 758 6.87 15.64 -44.82
C ARG A 758 7.70 15.88 -46.09
N GLY A 759 7.95 14.84 -46.90
CA GLY A 759 8.65 14.98 -48.18
C GLY A 759 7.87 15.75 -49.25
N ARG A 760 6.53 15.73 -49.21
CA ARG A 760 5.68 16.54 -50.11
C ARG A 760 5.51 18.00 -49.68
N GLY A 761 5.78 18.35 -48.42
CA GLY A 761 5.70 19.73 -47.91
C GLY A 761 6.91 20.61 -48.22
N ILE A 762 8.01 20.05 -48.77
CA ILE A 762 9.27 20.76 -49.08
C ILE A 762 9.38 21.08 -50.59
N ARG A 763 8.35 20.75 -51.39
CA ARG A 763 8.19 21.25 -52.77
C ARG A 763 6.89 22.05 -52.86
N MET A 764 6.92 23.26 -52.31
CA MET A 764 6.05 24.40 -52.66
C MET A 764 6.92 25.64 -52.57
#